data_AF-W0HWK8-F1
#
_entry.id   AF-W0HWK8-F1
#
_cell.length_a   1.000
_cell.length_b   1.000
_cell.length_c   1.000
_cell.angle_alpha   90.00
_cell.angle_beta   90.00
_cell.angle_gamma   90.00
#
_symmetry.space_group_name_H-M   'P 1'
#
loop_
_entity.id
_entity.type
_entity.pdbx_description
1 polymer ?
#
loop_
_entity_poly.entity_id
_entity_poly.type
_entity_poly.pdbx_seq_one_letter_code
_entity_poly.pdbx_strand_id
1 'polypeptide(L)'
;MKFFFPKIAKKKSSSSSKRRAFLIRSVVALPLLPLLLNSKEGKAAERAASPPPTPLPPTSTPPTEATSSSAGFIQSIFNKLSAADGAQYVGRCPDLETLRQTLPSHEGQKIVLAGRESAPAGQKSVGGGELYALRNSELKDDDGIVFRVNADWCWQRPAQHNIDAQWFGVYNDGRACGDAFSRALDYVVAQGGTLLLPFGIVNLGTLRKTIKWFDGIKKFAIRGQGKNTVVTFDNIDPPERPNKKNWVSEPYLFSFLGANATQYIDSLVLEDFCIDYARQRNQGGTSLDTLGECHPTPHSTGAIALYLNYCLNPVIRNVSFSNIYGSGIYCRRSYYPVCENLSFFNVSANQIVARDKRMDRDNSGGAIFYWSCFGGLIQSCIAWNTRKYTVDYLSPDNKQQINGTLCGYIGFWSEFSFLSKTRDNVGPPLVDWTPHTDKDADTASRGVQISNCIVSGYVMGIKGETHTDISILNNIVLNCYLPINCSGVRGVVQRNYTNMLHCEDIKCPQGGLERKRSHLGGMTFAKEENYNLSLEISNNYVRTRKYPPITVDRINLKFLYNYVEMGGVANIFKSTGQGRVFGLEIRGNTYYFNKRSKPQESILAHNANARIAGNTFIINTSEPPVLRFLDTQDAQCIDFIDNTVMGPMTIYANIRSNFTANYFSARQPVQTLLSLNAANGSVEKNTFEVPRDFAKAAVTVKGEQWRIKDNIFKITMTSRSKGKARSFIAVRQDSSFIHIADNTLSGNEDDVALLSAEACGVVSLCHNVSDGKAPLVATLSPLKGPITLRGNSFAGGLSRAAPGEEPNRAANLAPQFKPLPGERLYYLLPDAGGKEGIVMTTQGWREFGAISANT
;
A
#
# COMPACT_ATOMS: atom_id res chain seq x y z
N MET A 1 -18.44 20.86 -8.75
CA MET A 1 -17.50 21.99 -8.51
C MET A 1 -16.61 22.15 -9.73
N LYS A 2 -16.68 23.29 -10.44
CA LYS A 2 -15.82 23.60 -11.61
C LYS A 2 -14.46 24.09 -11.11
N PHE A 3 -13.37 23.46 -11.56
CA PHE A 3 -12.01 23.87 -11.23
C PHE A 3 -11.52 24.96 -12.20
N PHE A 4 -11.11 26.10 -11.65
CA PHE A 4 -10.41 27.17 -12.34
C PHE A 4 -8.89 26.93 -12.27
N PHE A 5 -8.20 26.90 -13.42
CA PHE A 5 -6.74 26.97 -13.48
C PHE A 5 -6.30 28.40 -13.79
N PRO A 6 -5.39 29.02 -13.00
CA PRO A 6 -4.83 30.32 -13.35
C PRO A 6 -3.73 30.19 -14.41
N LYS A 7 -3.76 31.08 -15.41
CA LYS A 7 -2.73 31.23 -16.44
C LYS A 7 -1.42 31.74 -15.82
N ILE A 8 -0.30 31.06 -16.09
CA ILE A 8 1.06 31.53 -15.78
C ILE A 8 1.59 32.31 -16.99
N ALA A 9 2.03 33.54 -16.75
CA ALA A 9 2.64 34.43 -17.72
C ALA A 9 4.06 33.96 -18.11
N LYS A 10 4.34 33.97 -19.42
CA LYS A 10 5.67 33.70 -19.99
C LYS A 10 6.57 34.93 -19.82
N LYS A 11 7.78 34.74 -19.30
CA LYS A 11 8.93 35.63 -19.57
C LYS A 11 10.04 34.82 -20.24
N LYS A 12 10.58 35.40 -21.32
CA LYS A 12 11.57 34.84 -22.27
C LYS A 12 13.01 34.98 -21.78
N SER A 13 13.87 34.19 -22.43
CA SER A 13 15.35 34.21 -22.55
C SER A 13 16.11 33.34 -21.54
N SER A 14 17.14 32.56 -21.89
CA SER A 14 17.72 32.18 -23.20
C SER A 14 18.56 30.90 -23.01
N SER A 15 18.65 30.08 -24.08
CA SER A 15 19.63 29.02 -24.43
C SER A 15 20.49 28.38 -23.33
N SER A 16 20.52 27.05 -23.14
CA SER A 16 20.94 26.09 -24.18
C SER A 16 20.22 24.74 -24.08
N SER A 17 19.59 24.39 -25.19
CA SER A 17 18.92 23.13 -25.46
C SER A 17 19.90 22.09 -26.00
N LYS A 18 19.79 20.84 -25.51
CA LYS A 18 19.69 19.58 -26.30
C LYS A 18 20.34 18.41 -25.53
N ARG A 19 19.56 17.76 -24.65
CA ARG A 19 19.70 16.32 -24.26
C ARG A 19 18.56 15.82 -23.35
N ARG A 20 17.31 16.25 -23.59
CA ARG A 20 16.12 15.76 -22.87
C ARG A 20 14.91 15.68 -23.80
N ALA A 21 14.90 14.66 -24.64
CA ALA A 21 13.74 14.28 -25.44
C ALA A 21 13.74 12.76 -25.65
N PHE A 22 13.46 12.00 -24.58
CA PHE A 22 13.09 10.58 -24.73
C PHE A 22 12.25 9.98 -23.58
N LEU A 23 11.60 10.78 -22.71
CA LEU A 23 10.90 10.18 -21.56
C LEU A 23 9.55 10.82 -21.20
N ILE A 24 8.78 11.25 -22.20
CA ILE A 24 7.39 11.69 -22.00
C ILE A 24 6.54 11.25 -23.20
N ARG A 25 6.33 9.94 -23.36
CA ARG A 25 5.23 9.34 -24.14
C ARG A 25 5.09 7.90 -23.68
N SER A 26 4.18 7.62 -22.73
CA SER A 26 3.52 6.30 -22.52
C SER A 26 2.58 6.26 -21.30
N VAL A 27 1.97 7.37 -20.87
CA VAL A 27 0.90 7.34 -19.86
C VAL A 27 -0.15 8.37 -20.23
N VAL A 28 -1.14 7.98 -21.04
CA VAL A 28 -2.56 8.38 -20.98
C VAL A 28 -3.26 7.54 -22.06
N ALA A 29 -3.94 6.47 -21.67
CA ALA A 29 -5.00 5.86 -22.47
C ALA A 29 -6.03 5.23 -21.51
N LEU A 30 -7.04 6.03 -21.16
CA LEU A 30 -8.31 5.61 -20.59
C LEU A 30 -9.39 6.17 -21.52
N PRO A 31 -10.30 5.36 -22.09
CA PRO A 31 -11.45 5.91 -22.79
C PRO A 31 -12.71 5.80 -21.92
N LEU A 32 -13.40 6.93 -21.74
CA LEU A 32 -14.76 7.00 -21.22
C LEU A 32 -15.57 8.05 -22.03
N LEU A 33 -16.42 7.54 -22.95
CA LEU A 33 -17.74 8.01 -23.47
C LEU A 33 -17.91 9.45 -24.07
N PRO A 34 -19.01 9.83 -24.80
CA PRO A 34 -20.35 9.19 -24.95
C PRO A 34 -21.03 9.21 -26.36
N LEU A 35 -22.24 8.62 -26.41
CA LEU A 35 -23.33 8.80 -27.40
C LEU A 35 -23.74 10.27 -27.66
N LEU A 36 -24.12 10.56 -28.91
CA LEU A 36 -25.36 11.22 -29.39
C LEU A 36 -25.08 11.97 -30.69
N LEU A 37 -25.84 11.68 -31.76
CA LEU A 37 -26.55 12.67 -32.58
C LEU A 37 -27.45 11.95 -33.59
N ASN A 38 -28.73 12.28 -33.51
CA ASN A 38 -29.81 11.88 -34.39
C ASN A 38 -30.24 13.16 -35.12
N SER A 39 -30.33 13.18 -36.45
CA SER A 39 -31.28 14.08 -37.14
C SER A 39 -31.49 13.69 -38.61
N LYS A 40 -32.76 13.41 -38.87
CA LYS A 40 -33.56 13.21 -40.07
C LYS A 40 -33.27 14.01 -41.37
N GLU A 41 -33.76 13.37 -42.44
CA GLU A 41 -34.53 13.88 -43.61
C GLU A 41 -33.83 14.36 -44.90
N GLY A 42 -34.31 13.81 -46.02
CA GLY A 42 -34.08 14.25 -47.40
C GLY A 42 -34.68 13.26 -48.42
N LYS A 43 -35.85 13.60 -48.99
CA LYS A 43 -36.60 12.87 -50.04
C LYS A 43 -36.25 13.34 -51.46
N ALA A 44 -36.63 12.50 -52.44
CA ALA A 44 -36.97 12.77 -53.86
C ALA A 44 -35.79 12.86 -54.87
N ALA A 45 -35.88 12.48 -56.15
CA ALA A 45 -36.96 12.02 -57.06
C ALA A 45 -36.28 11.35 -58.31
N GLU A 46 -36.80 10.25 -58.86
CA GLU A 46 -37.58 10.13 -60.12
C GLU A 46 -36.85 10.04 -61.48
N ARG A 47 -37.25 9.02 -62.28
CA ARG A 47 -37.59 9.01 -63.73
C ARG A 47 -37.55 7.54 -64.24
N ALA A 48 -38.34 7.02 -65.17
CA ALA A 48 -39.61 7.33 -65.87
C ALA A 48 -39.89 6.06 -66.74
N ALA A 49 -41.06 5.40 -66.66
CA ALA A 49 -42.25 5.52 -67.53
C ALA A 49 -42.31 4.63 -68.82
N SER A 50 -43.15 3.57 -68.76
CA SER A 50 -44.25 3.12 -69.66
C SER A 50 -44.00 2.80 -71.17
N PRO A 51 -44.94 2.21 -71.98
CA PRO A 51 -46.30 1.63 -71.75
C PRO A 51 -46.60 0.28 -72.51
N PRO A 52 -47.86 -0.27 -72.48
CA PRO A 52 -48.28 -1.59 -73.01
C PRO A 52 -49.14 -1.52 -74.32
N PRO A 53 -49.61 -2.68 -74.85
CA PRO A 53 -50.98 -2.74 -75.41
C PRO A 53 -51.76 -4.06 -75.18
N THR A 54 -53.02 -3.92 -74.70
CA THR A 54 -54.37 -4.29 -75.25
C THR A 54 -54.66 -5.60 -76.07
N PRO A 55 -55.95 -6.04 -76.27
CA PRO A 55 -56.44 -7.41 -75.98
C PRO A 55 -57.28 -8.11 -77.12
N LEU A 56 -57.94 -9.26 -76.79
CA LEU A 56 -59.16 -9.91 -77.39
C LEU A 56 -59.02 -10.99 -78.53
N PRO A 57 -60.04 -11.84 -78.85
CA PRO A 57 -60.80 -12.89 -78.11
C PRO A 57 -60.97 -14.23 -78.96
N PRO A 58 -62.09 -15.00 -78.94
CA PRO A 58 -62.52 -16.10 -78.03
C PRO A 58 -62.72 -17.48 -78.72
N THR A 59 -63.20 -18.49 -77.96
CA THR A 59 -63.90 -19.78 -78.28
C THR A 59 -63.20 -20.95 -77.55
N SER A 60 -63.84 -21.91 -76.89
CA SER A 60 -65.24 -22.39 -76.76
C SER A 60 -65.39 -23.23 -75.47
N THR A 61 -66.55 -23.17 -74.84
CA THR A 61 -67.05 -23.95 -73.66
C THR A 61 -67.43 -25.41 -74.02
N PRO A 62 -67.84 -26.31 -73.07
CA PRO A 62 -67.14 -26.96 -71.94
C PRO A 62 -67.34 -28.53 -72.02
N PRO A 63 -67.09 -29.40 -70.99
CA PRO A 63 -67.89 -29.48 -69.76
C PRO A 63 -67.10 -29.76 -68.46
N THR A 64 -67.62 -29.18 -67.37
CA THR A 64 -67.87 -29.79 -66.05
C THR A 64 -66.89 -30.85 -65.53
N GLU A 65 -66.15 -30.53 -64.45
CA GLU A 65 -66.08 -31.37 -63.24
C GLU A 65 -65.41 -30.62 -62.07
N ALA A 66 -65.76 -31.02 -60.85
CA ALA A 66 -65.62 -30.29 -59.60
C ALA A 66 -64.17 -30.13 -59.08
N THR A 67 -64.03 -29.25 -58.07
CA THR A 67 -62.90 -29.05 -57.13
C THR A 67 -61.80 -28.03 -57.51
N SER A 68 -62.00 -26.72 -57.21
CA SER A 68 -60.91 -25.73 -57.31
C SER A 68 -60.82 -24.69 -56.17
N SER A 69 -61.67 -24.74 -55.14
CA SER A 69 -61.52 -23.87 -53.96
C SER A 69 -60.41 -24.35 -53.01
N SER A 70 -60.11 -25.65 -53.00
CA SER A 70 -59.09 -26.26 -52.14
C SER A 70 -57.67 -26.06 -52.66
N ALA A 71 -57.42 -26.14 -53.97
CA ALA A 71 -56.08 -25.96 -54.55
C ALA A 71 -55.55 -24.52 -54.39
N GLY A 72 -56.39 -23.51 -54.64
CA GLY A 72 -56.04 -22.11 -54.41
C GLY A 72 -55.86 -21.76 -52.92
N PHE A 73 -56.66 -22.37 -52.04
CA PHE A 73 -56.53 -22.22 -50.59
C PHE A 73 -55.22 -22.85 -50.06
N ILE A 74 -54.90 -24.08 -50.49
CA ILE A 74 -53.65 -24.77 -50.15
C ILE A 74 -52.44 -23.95 -50.61
N GLN A 75 -52.46 -23.44 -51.84
CA GLN A 75 -51.39 -22.57 -52.35
C GLN A 75 -51.25 -21.29 -51.53
N SER A 76 -52.37 -20.69 -51.09
CA SER A 76 -52.34 -19.50 -50.23
C SER A 76 -51.73 -19.75 -48.85
N ILE A 77 -51.91 -20.95 -48.28
CA ILE A 77 -51.31 -21.36 -47.01
C ILE A 77 -49.80 -21.57 -47.20
N PHE A 78 -49.39 -22.29 -48.25
CA PHE A 78 -47.97 -22.50 -48.54
C PHE A 78 -47.25 -21.17 -48.75
N ASN A 79 -47.82 -20.24 -49.51
CA ASN A 79 -47.25 -18.92 -49.73
C ASN A 79 -47.07 -18.11 -48.43
N LYS A 80 -48.01 -18.26 -47.46
CA LYS A 80 -47.92 -17.62 -46.13
C LYS A 80 -46.87 -18.27 -45.24
N LEU A 81 -46.76 -19.60 -45.26
CA LEU A 81 -45.76 -20.34 -44.48
C LEU A 81 -44.33 -20.18 -45.03
N SER A 82 -44.18 -20.02 -46.36
CA SER A 82 -42.89 -19.81 -47.01
C SER A 82 -42.45 -18.34 -47.03
N ALA A 83 -43.30 -17.40 -46.62
CA ALA A 83 -42.95 -15.98 -46.51
C ALA A 83 -41.84 -15.77 -45.47
N ALA A 84 -41.12 -14.65 -45.56
CA ALA A 84 -40.01 -14.33 -44.66
C ALA A 84 -40.41 -14.28 -43.16
N ASP A 85 -41.68 -14.01 -42.88
CA ASP A 85 -42.30 -13.98 -41.54
C ASP A 85 -43.19 -15.20 -41.26
N GLY A 86 -43.13 -16.24 -42.10
CA GLY A 86 -44.01 -17.41 -42.05
C GLY A 86 -43.97 -18.19 -40.71
N ALA A 87 -42.89 -18.03 -39.94
CA ALA A 87 -42.77 -18.57 -38.57
C ALA A 87 -43.80 -18.01 -37.58
N GLN A 88 -44.50 -16.91 -37.91
CA GLN A 88 -45.63 -16.40 -37.11
C GLN A 88 -46.86 -17.31 -37.14
N TYR A 89 -46.99 -18.14 -38.19
CA TYR A 89 -48.09 -19.09 -38.36
C TYR A 89 -47.82 -20.45 -37.71
N VAL A 90 -46.61 -20.67 -37.17
CA VAL A 90 -46.25 -21.88 -36.41
C VAL A 90 -46.57 -21.64 -34.94
N GLY A 91 -47.52 -22.39 -34.41
CA GLY A 91 -47.96 -22.31 -33.01
C GLY A 91 -46.80 -22.51 -32.02
N ARG A 92 -46.90 -21.84 -30.87
CA ARG A 92 -45.92 -21.91 -29.77
C ARG A 92 -46.65 -22.19 -28.47
N CYS A 93 -46.03 -22.94 -27.57
CA CYS A 93 -46.54 -23.11 -26.22
C CYS A 93 -46.40 -21.77 -25.48
N PRO A 94 -47.48 -21.20 -24.93
CA PRO A 94 -47.43 -19.85 -24.35
C PRO A 94 -46.61 -19.79 -23.05
N ASP A 95 -46.73 -20.81 -22.20
CA ASP A 95 -46.15 -20.84 -20.86
C ASP A 95 -45.89 -22.29 -20.35
N LEU A 96 -45.27 -22.40 -19.17
CA LEU A 96 -44.96 -23.69 -18.55
C LEU A 96 -46.18 -24.47 -18.08
N GLU A 97 -47.25 -23.78 -17.67
CA GLU A 97 -48.48 -24.43 -17.24
C GLU A 97 -49.10 -25.22 -18.40
N THR A 98 -49.17 -24.59 -19.57
CA THR A 98 -49.60 -25.24 -20.81
C THR A 98 -48.62 -26.34 -21.25
N LEU A 99 -47.31 -26.12 -21.11
CA LEU A 99 -46.29 -27.10 -21.49
C LEU A 99 -46.43 -28.40 -20.70
N ARG A 100 -46.68 -28.32 -19.39
CA ARG A 100 -46.83 -29.49 -18.51
C ARG A 100 -48.08 -30.33 -18.82
N GLN A 101 -49.05 -29.77 -19.53
CA GLN A 101 -50.25 -30.47 -19.99
C GLN A 101 -50.13 -30.97 -21.45
N THR A 102 -49.09 -30.56 -22.17
CA THR A 102 -48.90 -30.88 -23.59
C THR A 102 -48.15 -32.20 -23.73
N LEU A 103 -48.87 -33.29 -24.02
CA LEU A 103 -48.28 -34.61 -24.26
C LEU A 103 -47.57 -34.68 -25.63
N PRO A 104 -46.30 -35.11 -25.69
CA PRO A 104 -45.65 -35.47 -26.94
C PRO A 104 -46.34 -36.64 -27.64
N SER A 105 -46.28 -36.67 -28.97
CA SER A 105 -46.75 -37.79 -29.80
C SER A 105 -45.62 -38.77 -30.17
N HIS A 106 -44.37 -38.32 -30.18
CA HIS A 106 -43.19 -39.16 -30.43
C HIS A 106 -41.93 -38.60 -29.76
N GLU A 107 -40.92 -39.46 -29.59
CA GLU A 107 -39.61 -39.06 -29.07
C GLU A 107 -38.89 -38.13 -30.06
N GLY A 108 -38.15 -37.16 -29.53
CA GLY A 108 -37.48 -36.11 -30.31
C GLY A 108 -38.41 -35.05 -30.90
N GLN A 109 -39.73 -35.10 -30.64
CA GLN A 109 -40.65 -34.02 -31.06
C GLN A 109 -40.16 -32.67 -30.54
N LYS A 110 -40.18 -31.63 -31.38
CA LYS A 110 -39.81 -30.27 -30.99
C LYS A 110 -41.03 -29.44 -30.62
N ILE A 111 -40.91 -28.64 -29.56
CA ILE A 111 -41.87 -27.58 -29.22
C ILE A 111 -41.12 -26.28 -28.90
N VAL A 112 -41.74 -25.13 -29.21
CA VAL A 112 -41.20 -23.81 -28.87
C VAL A 112 -42.03 -23.22 -27.74
N LEU A 113 -41.39 -22.96 -26.60
CA LEU A 113 -41.96 -22.24 -25.47
C LEU A 113 -41.74 -20.73 -25.65
N ALA A 114 -42.81 -19.95 -25.63
CA ALA A 114 -42.75 -18.49 -25.79
C ALA A 114 -42.11 -17.80 -24.57
N GLY A 115 -42.46 -18.24 -23.37
CA GLY A 115 -41.90 -17.76 -22.11
C GLY A 115 -42.18 -18.73 -20.98
N ARG A 116 -41.58 -18.49 -19.82
CA ARG A 116 -41.91 -19.22 -18.60
C ARG A 116 -43.36 -18.97 -18.18
N GLU A 117 -43.75 -17.70 -18.24
CA GLU A 117 -45.08 -17.19 -17.93
C GLU A 117 -45.63 -16.43 -19.13
N SER A 118 -46.96 -16.40 -19.24
CA SER A 118 -47.67 -15.56 -20.20
C SER A 118 -47.37 -14.09 -19.91
N ALA A 119 -46.67 -13.42 -20.83
CA ALA A 119 -46.30 -12.02 -20.65
C ALA A 119 -47.53 -11.09 -20.84
N PRO A 120 -47.70 -10.06 -20.00
CA PRO A 120 -48.70 -9.02 -20.25
C PRO A 120 -48.49 -8.33 -21.60
N ALA A 121 -49.58 -7.83 -22.20
CA ALA A 121 -49.53 -7.17 -23.49
C ALA A 121 -48.48 -6.04 -23.53
N GLY A 122 -47.53 -6.13 -24.47
CA GLY A 122 -46.44 -5.16 -24.63
C GLY A 122 -45.15 -5.49 -23.86
N GLN A 123 -45.11 -6.57 -23.06
CA GLN A 123 -43.88 -7.05 -22.43
C GLN A 123 -43.28 -8.25 -23.17
N LYS A 124 -41.95 -8.34 -23.17
CA LYS A 124 -41.23 -9.45 -23.79
C LYS A 124 -41.24 -10.66 -22.84
N SER A 125 -41.75 -11.79 -23.31
CA SER A 125 -41.63 -13.08 -22.60
C SER A 125 -40.16 -13.46 -22.37
N VAL A 126 -39.85 -13.95 -21.17
CA VAL A 126 -38.52 -14.40 -20.75
C VAL A 126 -38.55 -15.89 -20.39
N GLY A 127 -37.39 -16.56 -20.44
CA GLY A 127 -37.29 -17.97 -20.09
C GLY A 127 -37.88 -18.95 -21.11
N GLY A 128 -38.24 -18.50 -22.32
CA GLY A 128 -38.71 -19.34 -23.43
C GLY A 128 -37.58 -20.15 -24.10
N GLY A 129 -37.87 -20.78 -25.24
CA GLY A 129 -36.87 -21.49 -26.06
C GLY A 129 -37.40 -22.78 -26.69
N GLU A 130 -36.51 -23.51 -27.37
CA GLU A 130 -36.82 -24.82 -27.94
C GLU A 130 -36.68 -25.93 -26.88
N LEU A 131 -37.60 -26.89 -26.91
CA LEU A 131 -37.55 -28.12 -26.11
C LEU A 131 -37.83 -29.33 -27.00
N TYR A 132 -37.32 -30.47 -26.55
CA TYR A 132 -37.45 -31.75 -27.23
C TYR A 132 -38.10 -32.78 -26.30
N ALA A 133 -39.02 -33.57 -26.83
CA ALA A 133 -39.65 -34.65 -26.10
C ALA A 133 -38.68 -35.80 -25.90
N LEU A 134 -38.59 -36.31 -24.68
CA LEU A 134 -37.79 -37.48 -24.34
C LEU A 134 -38.69 -38.48 -23.62
N ARG A 135 -38.58 -39.77 -23.99
CA ARG A 135 -39.27 -40.83 -23.27
C ARG A 135 -38.35 -41.37 -22.19
N ASN A 136 -38.52 -40.90 -20.96
CA ASN A 136 -37.64 -41.23 -19.85
C ASN A 136 -38.41 -41.18 -18.53
N SER A 137 -38.35 -42.26 -17.75
CA SER A 137 -39.05 -42.37 -16.45
C SER A 137 -38.21 -41.98 -15.24
N GLU A 138 -36.92 -41.71 -15.41
CA GLU A 138 -35.96 -41.48 -14.33
C GLU A 138 -35.69 -39.99 -14.08
N LEU A 139 -35.70 -39.19 -15.15
CA LEU A 139 -35.52 -37.75 -15.03
C LEU A 139 -36.62 -37.15 -14.14
N LYS A 140 -36.31 -36.08 -13.43
CA LYS A 140 -37.27 -35.36 -12.59
C LYS A 140 -37.54 -33.99 -13.20
N ASP A 141 -38.72 -33.43 -12.92
CA ASP A 141 -38.96 -32.02 -13.23
C ASP A 141 -38.04 -31.18 -12.35
N ASP A 142 -37.20 -30.34 -12.96
CA ASP A 142 -36.29 -29.45 -12.26
C ASP A 142 -36.69 -27.97 -12.42
N ASP A 143 -37.88 -27.75 -13.01
CA ASP A 143 -38.48 -26.45 -13.21
C ASP A 143 -37.62 -25.48 -14.04
N GLY A 144 -36.70 -25.99 -14.87
CA GLY A 144 -35.85 -25.15 -15.73
C GLY A 144 -35.37 -25.82 -17.03
N ILE A 145 -34.81 -27.03 -16.94
CA ILE A 145 -34.27 -27.80 -18.07
C ILE A 145 -35.19 -28.94 -18.45
N VAL A 146 -35.73 -29.66 -17.47
CA VAL A 146 -36.61 -30.81 -17.64
C VAL A 146 -37.98 -30.49 -17.08
N PHE A 147 -39.02 -30.68 -17.90
CA PHE A 147 -40.42 -30.48 -17.55
C PHE A 147 -41.17 -31.79 -17.74
N ARG A 148 -41.60 -32.42 -16.64
CA ARG A 148 -42.29 -33.72 -16.66
C ARG A 148 -43.75 -33.51 -17.04
N VAL A 149 -44.27 -34.31 -17.97
CA VAL A 149 -45.69 -34.28 -18.35
C VAL A 149 -46.46 -35.49 -17.82
N ASN A 150 -45.82 -36.67 -17.72
CA ASN A 150 -46.36 -37.86 -17.08
C ASN A 150 -45.22 -38.84 -16.69
N ALA A 151 -45.55 -40.08 -16.31
CA ALA A 151 -44.57 -41.08 -15.89
C ALA A 151 -43.54 -41.47 -16.98
N ASP A 152 -43.90 -41.36 -18.25
CA ASP A 152 -43.07 -41.80 -19.38
C ASP A 152 -42.37 -40.65 -20.10
N TRP A 153 -42.94 -39.44 -20.06
CA TRP A 153 -42.56 -38.34 -20.95
C TRP A 153 -42.14 -37.08 -20.21
N CYS A 154 -41.12 -36.42 -20.75
CA CYS A 154 -40.75 -35.05 -20.40
C CYS A 154 -40.36 -34.23 -21.62
N TRP A 155 -40.50 -32.91 -21.50
CA TRP A 155 -39.85 -31.94 -22.36
C TRP A 155 -38.50 -31.56 -21.77
N GLN A 156 -37.46 -31.56 -22.59
CA GLN A 156 -36.10 -31.23 -22.16
C GLN A 156 -35.51 -30.14 -23.06
N ARG A 157 -34.85 -29.15 -22.46
CA ARG A 157 -34.02 -28.20 -23.20
C ARG A 157 -32.75 -28.88 -23.72
N PRO A 158 -32.24 -28.48 -24.89
CA PRO A 158 -30.97 -29.02 -25.38
C PRO A 158 -29.85 -28.77 -24.36
N ALA A 159 -28.94 -29.73 -24.22
CA ALA A 159 -27.78 -29.59 -23.35
C ALA A 159 -26.93 -28.39 -23.78
N GLN A 160 -26.61 -27.50 -22.85
CA GLN A 160 -25.80 -26.31 -23.09
C GLN A 160 -24.81 -26.10 -21.96
N HIS A 161 -23.63 -25.58 -22.30
CA HIS A 161 -22.65 -25.14 -21.30
C HIS A 161 -23.03 -23.81 -20.63
N ASN A 162 -23.80 -22.98 -21.34
CA ASN A 162 -24.34 -21.73 -20.82
C ASN A 162 -25.81 -21.96 -20.45
N ILE A 163 -26.14 -21.75 -19.18
CA ILE A 163 -27.47 -21.95 -18.65
C ILE A 163 -28.07 -20.58 -18.33
N ASP A 164 -29.14 -20.21 -19.03
CA ASP A 164 -29.85 -18.97 -18.77
C ASP A 164 -30.65 -19.09 -17.46
N ALA A 165 -30.34 -18.23 -16.48
CA ALA A 165 -31.04 -18.21 -15.20
C ALA A 165 -32.55 -17.96 -15.37
N GLN A 166 -32.98 -17.28 -16.43
CA GLN A 166 -34.39 -17.03 -16.71
C GLN A 166 -35.18 -18.32 -17.00
N TRP A 167 -34.51 -19.41 -17.42
CA TRP A 167 -35.18 -20.71 -17.61
C TRP A 167 -35.78 -21.25 -16.30
N PHE A 168 -35.12 -20.98 -15.17
CA PHE A 168 -35.55 -21.40 -13.83
C PHE A 168 -36.50 -20.39 -13.14
N GLY A 169 -36.79 -19.25 -13.79
CA GLY A 169 -37.64 -18.19 -13.21
C GLY A 169 -36.89 -17.09 -12.49
N VAL A 170 -35.61 -16.87 -12.81
CA VAL A 170 -34.88 -15.69 -12.30
C VAL A 170 -35.31 -14.45 -13.09
N TYR A 171 -36.07 -13.57 -12.45
CA TYR A 171 -36.51 -12.31 -13.06
C TYR A 171 -35.44 -11.22 -12.96
N ASN A 172 -35.56 -10.22 -13.82
CA ASN A 172 -34.66 -9.08 -13.94
C ASN A 172 -35.34 -7.73 -13.65
N ASP A 173 -36.54 -7.77 -13.09
CA ASP A 173 -37.41 -6.63 -12.80
C ASP A 173 -37.37 -6.19 -11.32
N GLY A 174 -36.49 -6.81 -10.52
CA GLY A 174 -36.34 -6.54 -9.10
C GLY A 174 -37.32 -7.29 -8.18
N ARG A 175 -38.22 -8.13 -8.72
CA ARG A 175 -39.02 -9.06 -7.91
C ARG A 175 -38.13 -10.13 -7.29
N ALA A 176 -38.46 -10.53 -6.06
CA ALA A 176 -37.71 -11.54 -5.33
C ALA A 176 -37.79 -12.90 -6.08
N CYS A 177 -36.64 -13.49 -6.37
CA CYS A 177 -36.49 -14.73 -7.15
C CYS A 177 -35.43 -15.67 -6.56
N GLY A 178 -35.19 -15.59 -5.24
CA GLY A 178 -34.16 -16.36 -4.54
C GLY A 178 -34.27 -17.88 -4.77
N ASP A 179 -35.47 -18.45 -4.69
CA ASP A 179 -35.65 -19.90 -4.87
C ASP A 179 -35.33 -20.35 -6.29
N ALA A 180 -35.73 -19.56 -7.30
CA ALA A 180 -35.42 -19.82 -8.70
C ALA A 180 -33.91 -19.75 -8.95
N PHE A 181 -33.24 -18.72 -8.40
CA PHE A 181 -31.79 -18.60 -8.48
C PHE A 181 -31.09 -19.78 -7.81
N SER A 182 -31.58 -20.21 -6.63
CA SER A 182 -31.01 -21.35 -5.92
C SER A 182 -31.07 -22.61 -6.76
N ARG A 183 -32.22 -22.92 -7.37
CA ARG A 183 -32.37 -24.08 -8.28
C ARG A 183 -31.43 -23.99 -9.48
N ALA A 184 -31.35 -22.83 -10.11
CA ALA A 184 -30.47 -22.62 -11.26
C ALA A 184 -28.98 -22.82 -10.91
N LEU A 185 -28.55 -22.31 -9.75
CA LEU A 185 -27.18 -22.51 -9.28
C LEU A 185 -26.91 -23.97 -8.92
N ASP A 186 -27.82 -24.64 -8.22
CA ASP A 186 -27.68 -26.05 -7.85
C ASP A 186 -27.55 -26.94 -9.11
N TYR A 187 -28.31 -26.63 -10.16
CA TYR A 187 -28.17 -27.30 -11.45
C TYR A 187 -26.77 -27.14 -12.05
N VAL A 188 -26.25 -25.91 -12.17
CA VAL A 188 -24.93 -25.66 -12.78
C VAL A 188 -23.80 -26.21 -11.91
N VAL A 189 -23.95 -26.23 -10.59
CA VAL A 189 -22.97 -26.86 -9.68
C VAL A 189 -22.90 -28.37 -9.89
N ALA A 190 -24.04 -29.03 -10.12
CA ALA A 190 -24.11 -30.47 -10.35
C ALA A 190 -23.67 -30.88 -11.77
N GLN A 191 -24.04 -30.10 -12.79
CA GLN A 191 -23.79 -30.43 -14.21
C GLN A 191 -22.54 -29.78 -14.79
N GLY A 192 -22.02 -28.73 -14.14
CA GLY A 192 -20.98 -27.86 -14.66
C GLY A 192 -21.51 -26.81 -15.65
N GLY A 193 -20.67 -25.83 -15.97
CA GLY A 193 -21.00 -24.77 -16.94
C GLY A 193 -21.10 -23.37 -16.32
N THR A 194 -21.78 -22.47 -17.03
CA THR A 194 -21.92 -21.06 -16.61
C THR A 194 -23.39 -20.69 -16.45
N LEU A 195 -23.78 -20.24 -15.25
CA LEU A 195 -25.06 -19.61 -15.01
C LEU A 195 -25.02 -18.16 -15.52
N LEU A 196 -25.81 -17.84 -16.54
CA LEU A 196 -25.94 -16.51 -17.11
C LEU A 196 -27.06 -15.74 -16.41
N LEU A 197 -26.69 -14.65 -15.75
CA LEU A 197 -27.64 -13.74 -15.12
C LEU A 197 -28.16 -12.71 -16.14
N PRO A 198 -29.47 -12.38 -16.09
CA PRO A 198 -30.06 -11.45 -17.03
C PRO A 198 -29.59 -10.00 -16.80
N PHE A 199 -29.75 -9.18 -17.85
CA PHE A 199 -29.69 -7.72 -17.75
C PHE A 199 -30.80 -7.22 -16.84
N GLY A 200 -30.51 -6.39 -15.84
CA GLY A 200 -31.48 -5.80 -14.92
C GLY A 200 -31.21 -6.12 -13.46
N ILE A 201 -32.25 -6.04 -12.63
CA ILE A 201 -32.16 -6.24 -11.19
C ILE A 201 -32.62 -7.66 -10.85
N VAL A 202 -31.69 -8.48 -10.37
CA VAL A 202 -31.94 -9.83 -9.85
C VAL A 202 -32.04 -9.75 -8.33
N ASN A 203 -33.26 -9.66 -7.80
CA ASN A 203 -33.46 -9.60 -6.35
C ASN A 203 -33.54 -11.01 -5.77
N LEU A 204 -32.58 -11.39 -4.92
CA LEU A 204 -32.54 -12.70 -4.28
C LEU A 204 -33.40 -12.79 -3.00
N GLY A 205 -34.09 -11.70 -2.64
CA GLY A 205 -34.90 -11.66 -1.44
C GLY A 205 -34.06 -11.92 -0.19
N THR A 206 -34.54 -12.83 0.65
CA THR A 206 -33.85 -13.25 1.87
C THR A 206 -32.90 -14.44 1.67
N LEU A 207 -32.64 -14.86 0.42
CA LEU A 207 -31.69 -15.96 0.16
C LEU A 207 -30.29 -15.62 0.65
N ARG A 208 -29.64 -16.59 1.29
CA ARG A 208 -28.23 -16.58 1.70
C ARG A 208 -27.63 -17.92 1.28
N LYS A 209 -26.95 -17.96 0.14
CA LYS A 209 -26.67 -19.21 -0.58
C LYS A 209 -25.33 -19.81 -0.15
N THR A 210 -25.37 -21.10 0.18
CA THR A 210 -24.17 -21.87 0.55
C THR A 210 -24.02 -23.07 -0.38
N ILE A 211 -22.88 -23.16 -1.04
CA ILE A 211 -22.44 -24.34 -1.80
C ILE A 211 -21.35 -25.03 -0.98
N LYS A 212 -21.61 -26.27 -0.57
CA LYS A 212 -20.62 -27.12 0.07
C LYS A 212 -20.07 -28.10 -0.95
N TRP A 213 -18.81 -28.49 -0.80
CA TRP A 213 -18.24 -29.59 -1.55
C TRP A 213 -19.06 -30.88 -1.36
N PHE A 214 -19.22 -31.63 -2.45
CA PHE A 214 -19.78 -32.99 -2.46
C PHE A 214 -19.09 -33.79 -3.57
N ASP A 215 -19.16 -35.11 -3.48
CA ASP A 215 -18.56 -35.98 -4.49
C ASP A 215 -19.21 -35.76 -5.87
N GLY A 216 -18.39 -35.54 -6.89
CA GLY A 216 -18.85 -35.25 -8.24
C GLY A 216 -19.16 -33.77 -8.55
N ILE A 217 -18.96 -32.83 -7.61
CA ILE A 217 -19.08 -31.38 -7.89
C ILE A 217 -18.25 -30.98 -9.12
N LYS A 218 -18.86 -30.20 -10.03
CA LYS A 218 -18.23 -29.80 -11.30
C LYS A 218 -17.67 -28.38 -11.21
N LYS A 219 -16.87 -28.00 -12.20
CA LYS A 219 -16.43 -26.61 -12.38
C LYS A 219 -17.63 -25.78 -12.83
N PHE A 220 -17.85 -24.65 -12.18
CA PHE A 220 -18.99 -23.79 -12.48
C PHE A 220 -18.64 -22.31 -12.40
N ALA A 221 -19.43 -21.51 -13.10
CA ALA A 221 -19.31 -20.07 -13.15
C ALA A 221 -20.67 -19.38 -12.97
N ILE A 222 -20.65 -18.16 -12.44
CA ILE A 222 -21.78 -17.23 -12.45
C ILE A 222 -21.32 -15.99 -13.21
N ARG A 223 -22.03 -15.63 -14.29
CA ARG A 223 -21.68 -14.51 -15.14
C ARG A 223 -22.88 -13.60 -15.38
N GLY A 224 -22.71 -12.30 -15.16
CA GLY A 224 -23.71 -11.29 -15.54
C GLY A 224 -23.36 -10.57 -16.83
N GLN A 225 -23.95 -9.39 -17.02
CA GLN A 225 -23.76 -8.51 -18.19
C GLN A 225 -23.06 -7.20 -17.80
N GLY A 226 -22.04 -7.30 -16.96
CA GLY A 226 -21.29 -6.19 -16.39
C GLY A 226 -22.12 -5.40 -15.37
N LYS A 227 -21.97 -4.07 -15.38
CA LYS A 227 -22.72 -3.18 -14.46
C LYS A 227 -24.25 -3.22 -14.65
N ASN A 228 -24.71 -3.82 -15.74
CA ASN A 228 -26.13 -3.92 -16.06
C ASN A 228 -26.84 -5.07 -15.35
N THR A 229 -26.12 -6.02 -14.78
CA THR A 229 -26.68 -7.05 -13.91
C THR A 229 -26.44 -6.66 -12.45
N VAL A 230 -27.51 -6.37 -11.71
CA VAL A 230 -27.44 -5.96 -10.30
C VAL A 230 -28.15 -7.00 -9.44
N VAL A 231 -27.39 -7.69 -8.60
CA VAL A 231 -27.90 -8.64 -7.61
C VAL A 231 -28.21 -7.89 -6.32
N THR A 232 -29.47 -7.92 -5.88
CA THR A 232 -29.93 -7.28 -4.64
C THR A 232 -30.47 -8.28 -3.64
N PHE A 233 -30.58 -7.86 -2.39
CA PHE A 233 -31.11 -8.68 -1.29
C PHE A 233 -32.08 -7.85 -0.46
N ASP A 234 -33.15 -8.47 0.01
CA ASP A 234 -34.10 -7.86 0.95
C ASP A 234 -33.58 -7.97 2.39
N ASN A 235 -34.12 -7.13 3.27
CA ASN A 235 -33.63 -6.97 4.64
C ASN A 235 -33.66 -8.29 5.42
N ILE A 236 -32.54 -8.64 6.05
CA ILE A 236 -32.50 -9.62 7.14
C ILE A 236 -31.86 -8.93 8.33
N ASP A 237 -32.61 -8.81 9.41
CA ASP A 237 -32.03 -8.33 10.66
C ASP A 237 -31.02 -9.37 11.19
N PRO A 238 -29.89 -8.92 11.75
CA PRO A 238 -28.94 -9.82 12.39
C PRO A 238 -29.62 -10.62 13.52
N PRO A 239 -29.13 -11.83 13.82
CA PRO A 239 -29.69 -12.62 14.91
C PRO A 239 -29.53 -11.91 16.26
N GLU A 240 -30.30 -12.36 17.26
CA GLU A 240 -30.07 -11.90 18.62
C GLU A 240 -28.67 -12.29 19.08
N ARG A 241 -28.00 -11.38 19.78
CA ARG A 241 -26.62 -11.57 20.22
C ARG A 241 -26.59 -12.37 21.54
N PRO A 242 -25.92 -13.53 21.58
CA PRO A 242 -25.82 -14.30 22.82
C PRO A 242 -25.13 -13.53 23.95
N ASN A 243 -25.61 -13.76 25.18
CA ASN A 243 -24.95 -13.30 26.39
C ASN A 243 -23.49 -13.79 26.38
N LYS A 244 -22.52 -12.87 26.61
CA LYS A 244 -21.04 -13.05 26.56
C LYS A 244 -20.35 -12.88 25.21
N LYS A 245 -21.05 -12.75 24.08
CA LYS A 245 -20.39 -12.40 22.79
C LYS A 245 -20.30 -10.89 22.64
N ASN A 246 -19.19 -10.37 22.10
CA ASN A 246 -19.12 -8.94 21.78
C ASN A 246 -20.12 -8.56 20.66
N TRP A 247 -20.23 -9.43 19.66
CA TRP A 247 -20.94 -9.21 18.39
C TRP A 247 -21.57 -10.50 17.88
N VAL A 248 -22.50 -10.39 16.94
CA VAL A 248 -22.91 -11.46 16.02
C VAL A 248 -22.50 -11.14 14.58
N SER A 249 -22.72 -12.06 13.66
CA SER A 249 -22.58 -11.83 12.21
C SER A 249 -23.90 -12.16 11.53
N GLU A 250 -24.20 -11.44 10.45
CA GLU A 250 -25.25 -11.87 9.54
C GLU A 250 -24.77 -13.10 8.74
N PRO A 251 -25.70 -13.90 8.19
CA PRO A 251 -25.34 -14.95 7.24
C PRO A 251 -24.61 -14.38 6.02
N TYR A 252 -23.68 -15.15 5.46
CA TYR A 252 -22.97 -14.79 4.23
C TYR A 252 -23.94 -14.70 3.06
N LEU A 253 -23.74 -13.74 2.15
CA LEU A 253 -24.62 -13.62 0.97
C LEU A 253 -24.41 -14.82 0.04
N PHE A 254 -23.13 -15.10 -0.25
CA PHE A 254 -22.69 -16.35 -0.87
C PHE A 254 -21.55 -16.98 -0.07
N SER A 255 -21.60 -18.29 0.09
CA SER A 255 -20.45 -19.06 0.58
C SER A 255 -20.17 -20.31 -0.24
N PHE A 256 -18.87 -20.55 -0.46
CA PHE A 256 -18.33 -21.66 -1.23
C PHE A 256 -17.33 -22.39 -0.34
N LEU A 257 -17.72 -23.58 0.11
CA LEU A 257 -17.07 -24.27 1.22
C LEU A 257 -16.56 -25.65 0.77
N GLY A 258 -15.25 -25.73 0.52
CA GLY A 258 -14.53 -27.00 0.65
C GLY A 258 -14.37 -27.39 2.13
N ALA A 259 -13.86 -28.59 2.35
CA ALA A 259 -13.62 -29.16 3.68
C ALA A 259 -12.12 -29.29 4.02
N ASN A 260 -11.25 -29.60 3.06
CA ASN A 260 -9.81 -29.82 3.25
C ASN A 260 -9.06 -29.87 1.90
N ALA A 261 -7.76 -30.21 1.94
CA ALA A 261 -6.89 -30.33 0.76
C ALA A 261 -7.35 -31.30 -0.34
N THR A 262 -8.24 -32.25 -0.04
CA THR A 262 -8.77 -33.23 -1.00
C THR A 262 -10.25 -33.01 -1.36
N GLN A 263 -10.96 -32.28 -0.51
CA GLN A 263 -12.38 -31.96 -0.66
C GLN A 263 -12.52 -30.45 -0.83
N TYR A 264 -12.28 -29.96 -2.04
CA TYR A 264 -12.19 -28.53 -2.34
C TYR A 264 -13.03 -28.14 -3.55
N ILE A 265 -13.41 -26.86 -3.64
CA ILE A 265 -14.10 -26.32 -4.82
C ILE A 265 -13.05 -25.85 -5.82
N ASP A 266 -13.03 -26.48 -7.00
CA ASP A 266 -12.07 -26.17 -8.06
C ASP A 266 -12.63 -25.17 -9.07
N SER A 267 -11.83 -24.15 -9.40
CA SER A 267 -12.03 -23.26 -10.55
C SER A 267 -13.39 -22.54 -10.55
N LEU A 268 -13.87 -22.11 -9.38
CA LEU A 268 -15.05 -21.26 -9.26
C LEU A 268 -14.81 -19.91 -9.94
N VAL A 269 -15.72 -19.47 -10.80
CA VAL A 269 -15.64 -18.17 -11.49
C VAL A 269 -16.87 -17.31 -11.20
N LEU A 270 -16.66 -16.06 -10.75
CA LEU A 270 -17.71 -15.06 -10.52
C LEU A 270 -17.37 -13.78 -11.29
N GLU A 271 -18.16 -13.45 -12.33
CA GLU A 271 -17.79 -12.40 -13.27
C GLU A 271 -18.92 -11.49 -13.72
N ASP A 272 -18.59 -10.21 -13.96
CA ASP A 272 -19.42 -9.27 -14.72
C ASP A 272 -20.81 -9.00 -14.10
N PHE A 273 -20.88 -8.70 -12.80
CA PHE A 273 -22.13 -8.24 -12.16
C PHE A 273 -21.87 -7.30 -10.98
N CYS A 274 -22.94 -6.74 -10.41
CA CYS A 274 -22.91 -5.93 -9.19
C CYS A 274 -23.63 -6.67 -8.05
N ILE A 275 -23.10 -6.58 -6.83
CA ILE A 275 -23.78 -6.93 -5.57
C ILE A 275 -24.11 -5.62 -4.85
N ASP A 276 -25.39 -5.34 -4.65
CA ASP A 276 -25.84 -4.18 -3.88
C ASP A 276 -26.67 -4.61 -2.66
N TYR A 277 -26.19 -4.21 -1.48
CA TYR A 277 -26.78 -4.54 -0.19
C TYR A 277 -27.44 -3.31 0.48
N ALA A 278 -27.88 -2.33 -0.32
CA ALA A 278 -28.47 -1.08 0.17
C ALA A 278 -29.81 -1.22 0.92
N ARG A 279 -30.58 -2.29 0.70
CA ARG A 279 -31.93 -2.45 1.30
C ARG A 279 -31.91 -2.87 2.77
N GLN A 280 -30.73 -2.96 3.37
CA GLN A 280 -30.55 -3.46 4.72
C GLN A 280 -30.65 -2.34 5.76
N ARG A 281 -31.33 -2.63 6.85
CA ARG A 281 -31.48 -1.74 8.00
C ARG A 281 -30.21 -1.69 8.84
N ASN A 282 -29.41 -2.76 8.87
CA ASN A 282 -28.20 -2.82 9.67
C ASN A 282 -27.08 -1.94 9.11
N GLN A 283 -26.72 -0.92 9.88
CA GLN A 283 -25.64 0.03 9.64
C GLN A 283 -24.68 0.13 10.85
N GLY A 284 -24.83 -0.75 11.85
CA GLY A 284 -23.94 -0.84 13.02
C GLY A 284 -24.51 -0.42 14.37
N GLY A 285 -25.83 -0.38 14.53
CA GLY A 285 -26.49 0.00 15.80
C GLY A 285 -26.10 -0.89 16.97
N THR A 286 -26.33 -0.47 18.22
CA THR A 286 -25.92 -1.24 19.42
C THR A 286 -26.89 -2.36 19.83
N SER A 287 -28.11 -2.32 19.29
CA SER A 287 -29.23 -3.24 19.47
C SER A 287 -30.02 -3.40 18.17
N LEU A 288 -31.02 -4.29 18.15
CA LEU A 288 -31.94 -4.48 17.02
C LEU A 288 -32.81 -3.24 16.73
N ASP A 289 -33.03 -2.37 17.72
CA ASP A 289 -33.84 -1.15 17.56
C ASP A 289 -33.03 0.01 16.94
N THR A 290 -31.72 0.01 17.16
CA THR A 290 -30.82 1.12 16.77
C THR A 290 -30.01 0.81 15.51
N LEU A 291 -30.34 -0.26 14.77
CA LEU A 291 -29.54 -0.79 13.67
C LEU A 291 -29.10 0.24 12.63
N GLY A 292 -29.89 1.30 12.37
CA GLY A 292 -29.56 2.35 11.41
C GLY A 292 -28.41 3.28 11.80
N GLU A 293 -27.91 3.22 13.04
CA GLU A 293 -26.81 4.06 13.52
C GLU A 293 -25.44 3.40 13.29
N CYS A 294 -24.44 4.15 12.84
CA CYS A 294 -23.09 3.61 12.74
C CYS A 294 -22.34 3.79 14.07
N HIS A 295 -22.42 2.79 14.95
CA HIS A 295 -21.84 2.81 16.29
C HIS A 295 -20.46 2.10 16.36
N PRO A 296 -19.49 2.54 17.19
CA PRO A 296 -18.20 1.85 17.38
C PRO A 296 -18.29 0.52 18.17
N THR A 297 -19.42 0.28 18.84
CA THR A 297 -19.76 -0.94 19.58
C THR A 297 -21.00 -1.62 18.96
N PRO A 298 -20.99 -2.03 17.68
CA PRO A 298 -22.20 -2.50 17.01
C PRO A 298 -22.82 -3.76 17.65
N HIS A 299 -24.06 -4.08 17.31
CA HIS A 299 -24.74 -5.32 17.66
C HIS A 299 -24.20 -6.47 16.81
N SER A 300 -24.02 -6.19 15.52
CA SER A 300 -23.59 -7.12 14.49
C SER A 300 -22.33 -6.61 13.78
N THR A 301 -21.50 -7.54 13.30
CA THR A 301 -20.37 -7.27 12.41
C THR A 301 -20.79 -7.11 10.95
N GLY A 302 -22.08 -7.21 10.66
CA GLY A 302 -22.64 -7.12 9.32
C GLY A 302 -22.54 -8.43 8.54
N ALA A 303 -22.71 -8.33 7.22
CA ALA A 303 -22.63 -9.46 6.30
C ALA A 303 -21.25 -9.59 5.65
N ILE A 304 -20.92 -10.80 5.21
CA ILE A 304 -19.81 -11.03 4.27
C ILE A 304 -20.42 -11.35 2.93
N ALA A 305 -20.04 -10.60 1.88
CA ALA A 305 -20.60 -10.79 0.55
C ALA A 305 -20.22 -12.16 -0.01
N LEU A 306 -18.92 -12.45 -0.08
CA LEU A 306 -18.37 -13.71 -0.57
C LEU A 306 -17.47 -14.34 0.48
N TYR A 307 -17.83 -15.54 0.94
CA TYR A 307 -16.99 -16.35 1.81
C TYR A 307 -16.50 -17.60 1.07
N LEU A 308 -15.20 -17.68 0.82
CA LEU A 308 -14.57 -18.80 0.13
C LEU A 308 -13.64 -19.51 1.11
N ASN A 309 -13.80 -20.82 1.25
CA ASN A 309 -12.93 -21.63 2.10
C ASN A 309 -12.52 -22.91 1.35
N TYR A 310 -11.23 -23.24 1.35
CA TYR A 310 -10.69 -24.39 0.61
C TYR A 310 -11.12 -24.40 -0.86
N CYS A 311 -10.81 -23.32 -1.57
CA CYS A 311 -11.03 -23.21 -3.01
C CYS A 311 -9.70 -23.25 -3.75
N LEU A 312 -9.66 -23.92 -4.90
CA LEU A 312 -8.52 -23.96 -5.81
C LEU A 312 -8.79 -23.08 -7.03
N ASN A 313 -7.89 -22.15 -7.34
CA ASN A 313 -7.98 -21.22 -8.46
C ASN A 313 -9.33 -20.45 -8.56
N PRO A 314 -9.92 -19.94 -7.45
CA PRO A 314 -11.14 -19.17 -7.57
C PRO A 314 -10.85 -17.81 -8.24
N VAL A 315 -11.71 -17.40 -9.17
CA VAL A 315 -11.60 -16.13 -9.89
C VAL A 315 -12.84 -15.28 -9.62
N ILE A 316 -12.63 -14.07 -9.11
CA ILE A 316 -13.64 -13.02 -9.03
C ILE A 316 -13.14 -11.85 -9.86
N ARG A 317 -13.86 -11.51 -10.94
CA ARG A 317 -13.42 -10.50 -11.90
C ARG A 317 -14.56 -9.58 -12.35
N ASN A 318 -14.26 -8.29 -12.50
CA ASN A 318 -15.24 -7.29 -12.97
C ASN A 318 -16.52 -7.19 -12.11
N VAL A 319 -16.43 -7.50 -10.82
CA VAL A 319 -17.57 -7.43 -9.88
C VAL A 319 -17.52 -6.13 -9.06
N SER A 320 -18.66 -5.47 -8.91
CA SER A 320 -18.81 -4.31 -8.02
C SER A 320 -19.62 -4.66 -6.77
N PHE A 321 -19.21 -4.18 -5.61
CA PHE A 321 -19.84 -4.39 -4.30
C PHE A 321 -20.22 -3.04 -3.71
N SER A 322 -21.48 -2.89 -3.29
CA SER A 322 -21.99 -1.61 -2.80
C SER A 322 -22.80 -1.75 -1.51
N ASN A 323 -22.62 -0.78 -0.62
CA ASN A 323 -23.45 -0.56 0.58
C ASN A 323 -23.50 -1.70 1.59
N ILE A 324 -22.45 -2.52 1.64
CA ILE A 324 -22.35 -3.64 2.58
C ILE A 324 -21.85 -3.13 3.92
N TYR A 325 -22.71 -3.06 4.93
CA TYR A 325 -22.22 -3.01 6.30
C TYR A 325 -21.64 -4.39 6.64
N GLY A 326 -20.32 -4.47 6.75
CA GLY A 326 -19.59 -5.73 6.87
C GLY A 326 -18.42 -5.82 5.88
N SER A 327 -18.15 -7.02 5.36
CA SER A 327 -16.96 -7.30 4.52
C SER A 327 -17.34 -7.72 3.10
N GLY A 328 -16.44 -7.44 2.15
CA GLY A 328 -16.62 -7.82 0.74
C GLY A 328 -16.31 -9.30 0.54
N ILE A 329 -15.03 -9.60 0.36
CA ILE A 329 -14.54 -10.95 0.06
C ILE A 329 -13.66 -11.44 1.20
N TYR A 330 -13.97 -12.63 1.69
CA TYR A 330 -13.13 -13.34 2.65
C TYR A 330 -12.77 -14.69 2.03
N CYS A 331 -11.50 -14.84 1.64
CA CYS A 331 -10.94 -16.08 1.12
C CYS A 331 -10.03 -16.72 2.16
N ARG A 332 -10.23 -18.01 2.43
CA ARG A 332 -9.58 -18.73 3.52
C ARG A 332 -9.02 -20.05 3.05
N ARG A 333 -7.74 -20.34 3.37
CA ARG A 333 -7.09 -21.63 3.06
C ARG A 333 -7.26 -22.04 1.60
N SER A 334 -7.21 -21.06 0.71
CA SER A 334 -7.42 -21.23 -0.74
C SER A 334 -6.13 -21.01 -1.51
N TYR A 335 -6.06 -21.56 -2.72
CA TYR A 335 -4.87 -21.55 -3.56
C TYR A 335 -5.12 -20.75 -4.82
N TYR A 336 -4.17 -19.87 -5.16
CA TYR A 336 -4.26 -19.04 -6.36
C TYR A 336 -5.58 -18.26 -6.47
N PRO A 337 -6.14 -17.69 -5.37
CA PRO A 337 -7.30 -16.82 -5.51
C PRO A 337 -6.94 -15.57 -6.30
N VAL A 338 -7.80 -15.23 -7.26
CA VAL A 338 -7.68 -14.04 -8.09
C VAL A 338 -8.88 -13.14 -7.84
N CYS A 339 -8.61 -11.93 -7.35
CA CYS A 339 -9.55 -10.82 -7.28
C CYS A 339 -9.06 -9.72 -8.23
N GLU A 340 -9.73 -9.55 -9.37
CA GLU A 340 -9.27 -8.65 -10.44
C GLU A 340 -10.34 -7.65 -10.87
N ASN A 341 -9.96 -6.37 -11.03
CA ASN A 341 -10.85 -5.32 -11.52
C ASN A 341 -12.16 -5.22 -10.71
N LEU A 342 -12.04 -5.31 -9.38
CA LEU A 342 -13.18 -5.23 -8.46
C LEU A 342 -13.35 -3.81 -7.92
N SER A 343 -14.59 -3.41 -7.65
CA SER A 343 -14.89 -2.13 -7.03
C SER A 343 -15.72 -2.32 -5.76
N PHE A 344 -15.32 -1.69 -4.66
CA PHE A 344 -16.01 -1.75 -3.37
C PHE A 344 -16.38 -0.33 -2.94
N PHE A 345 -17.67 -0.03 -2.87
CA PHE A 345 -18.21 1.28 -2.46
C PHE A 345 -18.99 1.13 -1.15
N ASN A 346 -18.50 1.75 -0.07
CA ASN A 346 -19.09 1.63 1.26
C ASN A 346 -19.28 0.18 1.74
N VAL A 347 -18.32 -0.68 1.39
CA VAL A 347 -18.16 -2.03 1.95
C VAL A 347 -17.28 -1.91 3.18
N SER A 348 -17.92 -1.75 4.32
CA SER A 348 -17.22 -1.42 5.55
C SER A 348 -18.08 -1.68 6.76
N ALA A 349 -17.42 -2.21 7.78
CA ALA A 349 -17.78 -2.16 9.19
C ALA A 349 -16.48 -1.88 9.94
N ASN A 350 -16.57 -1.53 11.21
CA ASN A 350 -15.40 -1.51 12.08
C ASN A 350 -15.88 -1.45 13.53
N GLN A 351 -15.57 -2.47 14.31
CA GLN A 351 -16.03 -2.62 15.68
C GLN A 351 -14.93 -2.31 16.69
N ILE A 352 -14.44 -1.07 16.64
CA ILE A 352 -13.23 -0.67 17.36
C ILE A 352 -13.34 -0.65 18.88
N VAL A 353 -14.54 -0.79 19.48
CA VAL A 353 -14.71 -0.85 20.94
C VAL A 353 -15.52 -2.08 21.32
N ALA A 354 -14.89 -3.09 21.89
CA ALA A 354 -15.59 -4.23 22.48
C ALA A 354 -16.47 -3.81 23.68
N ARG A 355 -17.41 -4.67 24.09
CA ARG A 355 -18.37 -4.35 25.16
C ARG A 355 -17.73 -4.26 26.54
N ASP A 356 -16.55 -4.85 26.71
CA ASP A 356 -15.66 -4.68 27.85
C ASP A 356 -14.79 -3.40 27.76
N LYS A 357 -15.11 -2.49 26.81
CA LYS A 357 -14.42 -1.24 26.49
C LYS A 357 -12.99 -1.39 25.96
N ARG A 358 -12.55 -2.61 25.62
CA ARG A 358 -11.25 -2.84 24.99
C ARG A 358 -11.27 -2.47 23.50
N MET A 359 -10.17 -1.92 23.00
CA MET A 359 -10.01 -1.55 21.58
C MET A 359 -8.97 -2.40 20.82
N ASP A 360 -8.48 -3.46 21.45
CA ASP A 360 -7.47 -4.39 20.94
C ASP A 360 -8.05 -5.75 20.52
N ARG A 361 -9.37 -5.84 20.37
CA ARG A 361 -10.07 -7.04 19.88
C ARG A 361 -10.15 -7.02 18.35
N ASP A 362 -10.43 -8.20 17.78
CA ASP A 362 -10.54 -8.35 16.32
C ASP A 362 -11.66 -7.48 15.73
N ASN A 363 -11.31 -6.85 14.62
CA ASN A 363 -12.20 -6.00 13.85
C ASN A 363 -12.63 -6.71 12.56
N SER A 364 -13.76 -6.27 12.00
CA SER A 364 -14.37 -6.74 10.77
C SER A 364 -14.57 -5.54 9.86
N GLY A 365 -14.83 -5.80 8.60
CA GLY A 365 -15.29 -4.79 7.67
C GLY A 365 -14.19 -4.24 6.78
N GLY A 366 -13.76 -5.11 5.88
CA GLY A 366 -12.79 -4.78 4.85
C GLY A 366 -13.22 -5.28 3.47
N ALA A 367 -12.51 -4.84 2.43
CA ALA A 367 -12.88 -5.16 1.06
C ALA A 367 -12.45 -6.59 0.67
N ILE A 368 -11.17 -6.94 0.83
CA ILE A 368 -10.67 -8.29 0.51
C ILE A 368 -9.70 -8.78 1.58
N PHE A 369 -10.01 -9.94 2.16
CA PHE A 369 -9.13 -10.67 3.06
C PHE A 369 -8.69 -12.01 2.48
N TYR A 370 -7.38 -12.21 2.39
CA TYR A 370 -6.77 -13.53 2.23
C TYR A 370 -6.21 -14.05 3.56
N TRP A 371 -6.88 -15.02 4.14
CA TRP A 371 -6.45 -15.68 5.39
C TRP A 371 -5.82 -17.01 5.05
N SER A 372 -4.52 -17.17 5.34
CA SER A 372 -3.78 -18.41 5.10
C SER A 372 -3.94 -18.94 3.67
N CYS A 373 -3.97 -18.04 2.68
CA CYS A 373 -4.04 -18.41 1.26
C CYS A 373 -2.63 -18.56 0.69
N PHE A 374 -2.47 -19.54 -0.19
CA PHE A 374 -1.22 -19.77 -0.91
C PHE A 374 -1.28 -19.14 -2.30
N GLY A 375 -0.34 -18.25 -2.62
CA GLY A 375 -0.27 -17.53 -3.89
C GLY A 375 -1.56 -16.80 -4.22
N GLY A 376 -1.67 -15.49 -3.98
CA GLY A 376 -2.93 -14.75 -4.21
C GLY A 376 -2.71 -13.49 -5.01
N LEU A 377 -3.69 -13.08 -5.80
CA LEU A 377 -3.62 -11.85 -6.58
C LEU A 377 -4.82 -10.95 -6.32
N ILE A 378 -4.55 -9.77 -5.76
CA ILE A 378 -5.48 -8.64 -5.73
C ILE A 378 -4.96 -7.60 -6.72
N GLN A 379 -5.65 -7.41 -7.84
CA GLN A 379 -5.15 -6.57 -8.92
C GLN A 379 -6.20 -5.63 -9.51
N SER A 380 -5.82 -4.38 -9.74
CA SER A 380 -6.69 -3.37 -10.38
C SER A 380 -8.00 -3.12 -9.62
N CYS A 381 -8.00 -3.35 -8.30
CA CYS A 381 -9.17 -3.20 -7.45
C CYS A 381 -9.27 -1.80 -6.82
N ILE A 382 -10.49 -1.33 -6.58
CA ILE A 382 -10.79 -0.06 -5.90
C ILE A 382 -11.59 -0.36 -4.63
N ALA A 383 -11.08 0.08 -3.47
CA ALA A 383 -11.84 0.11 -2.22
C ALA A 383 -12.06 1.56 -1.78
N TRP A 384 -13.28 2.06 -1.93
CA TRP A 384 -13.64 3.44 -1.63
C TRP A 384 -14.72 3.51 -0.56
N ASN A 385 -14.33 3.91 0.65
CA ASN A 385 -15.23 3.99 1.79
C ASN A 385 -15.42 5.44 2.25
N THR A 386 -16.68 5.87 2.33
CA THR A 386 -17.06 7.17 2.90
C THR A 386 -17.80 7.03 4.23
N ARG A 387 -18.06 5.81 4.71
CA ARG A 387 -18.77 5.55 5.96
C ARG A 387 -17.99 6.09 7.16
N LYS A 388 -18.71 6.78 8.05
CA LYS A 388 -18.20 7.36 9.30
C LYS A 388 -19.06 6.88 10.48
N TYR A 389 -18.49 6.85 11.67
CA TYR A 389 -19.32 6.74 12.87
C TYR A 389 -20.17 8.01 13.03
N THR A 390 -21.43 7.81 13.43
CA THR A 390 -22.45 8.89 13.49
C THR A 390 -22.83 9.28 14.91
N VAL A 391 -22.26 8.61 15.91
CA VAL A 391 -22.64 8.73 17.31
C VAL A 391 -21.54 9.38 18.14
N ASP A 392 -21.93 10.15 19.15
CA ASP A 392 -20.98 10.74 20.07
C ASP A 392 -20.44 9.69 21.06
N TYR A 393 -19.15 9.39 20.91
CA TYR A 393 -18.47 8.39 21.73
C TYR A 393 -17.00 8.78 21.86
N LEU A 394 -16.46 8.75 23.09
CA LEU A 394 -15.05 9.00 23.34
C LEU A 394 -14.27 7.69 23.40
N SER A 395 -13.17 7.62 22.66
CA SER A 395 -12.25 6.47 22.69
C SER A 395 -11.83 6.14 24.14
N PRO A 396 -12.04 4.89 24.61
CA PRO A 396 -11.56 4.46 25.91
C PRO A 396 -10.04 4.57 26.04
N ASP A 397 -9.31 4.27 24.97
CA ASP A 397 -7.84 4.27 24.91
C ASP A 397 -7.23 5.66 25.05
N ASN A 398 -7.78 6.65 24.35
CA ASN A 398 -7.05 7.91 24.14
C ASN A 398 -7.91 9.17 24.10
N LYS A 399 -9.21 9.05 24.45
CA LYS A 399 -10.21 10.12 24.55
C LYS A 399 -10.51 10.88 23.26
N GLN A 400 -10.07 10.39 22.10
CA GLN A 400 -10.46 10.95 20.81
C GLN A 400 -11.98 10.79 20.59
N GLN A 401 -12.64 11.85 20.11
CA GLN A 401 -14.02 11.80 19.62
C GLN A 401 -14.11 10.88 18.41
N ILE A 402 -14.99 9.87 18.46
CA ILE A 402 -15.19 8.87 17.41
C ILE A 402 -16.18 9.35 16.34
N ASN A 403 -17.14 10.22 16.69
CA ASN A 403 -18.06 10.81 15.71
C ASN A 403 -17.27 11.46 14.54
N GLY A 404 -17.65 11.14 13.30
CA GLY A 404 -16.99 11.63 12.09
C GLY A 404 -15.67 10.93 11.72
N THR A 405 -15.20 10.00 12.54
CA THR A 405 -14.00 9.18 12.24
C THR A 405 -14.34 7.98 11.36
N LEU A 406 -13.32 7.36 10.76
CA LEU A 406 -13.48 6.28 9.77
C LEU A 406 -14.16 5.05 10.37
N CYS A 407 -15.23 4.58 9.72
CA CYS A 407 -15.81 3.25 9.94
C CYS A 407 -15.42 2.33 8.79
N GLY A 408 -14.34 1.58 8.96
CA GLY A 408 -13.82 0.58 8.03
C GLY A 408 -12.51 0.01 8.58
N TYR A 409 -12.35 -1.31 8.63
CA TYR A 409 -11.16 -1.92 9.24
C TYR A 409 -9.93 -1.87 8.32
N ILE A 410 -9.87 -2.74 7.31
CA ILE A 410 -8.74 -2.81 6.37
C ILE A 410 -9.26 -2.89 4.93
N GLY A 411 -8.69 -2.12 4.01
CA GLY A 411 -9.06 -2.22 2.59
C GLY A 411 -8.71 -3.59 2.02
N PHE A 412 -7.41 -3.87 1.85
CA PHE A 412 -6.91 -5.14 1.34
C PHE A 412 -5.87 -5.72 2.27
N TRP A 413 -5.98 -7.00 2.64
CA TRP A 413 -5.01 -7.61 3.51
C TRP A 413 -4.82 -9.10 3.34
N SER A 414 -3.63 -9.53 3.74
CA SER A 414 -3.26 -10.93 3.84
C SER A 414 -2.62 -11.20 5.19
N GLU A 415 -3.09 -12.24 5.85
CA GLU A 415 -2.59 -12.65 7.17
C GLU A 415 -2.47 -14.16 7.26
N PHE A 416 -1.58 -14.56 8.17
CA PHE A 416 -1.26 -15.92 8.52
C PHE A 416 -0.58 -16.67 7.39
N SER A 417 0.50 -17.34 7.75
CA SER A 417 1.05 -18.37 6.92
C SER A 417 0.17 -19.61 6.89
N PHE A 418 0.49 -20.46 5.95
CA PHE A 418 -0.11 -21.77 5.80
C PHE A 418 0.47 -22.77 6.82
N LEU A 419 0.27 -22.50 8.11
CA LEU A 419 0.73 -23.40 9.18
C LEU A 419 -0.38 -24.36 9.61
N SER A 420 -0.12 -25.66 9.53
CA SER A 420 -0.96 -26.69 10.15
C SER A 420 -0.11 -27.81 10.77
N LYS A 421 -0.47 -28.19 12.01
CA LYS A 421 0.11 -29.36 12.71
C LYS A 421 -0.42 -30.70 12.18
N THR A 422 -1.51 -30.69 11.41
CA THR A 422 -2.19 -31.89 10.92
C THR A 422 -2.55 -31.77 9.44
N ARG A 423 -2.56 -32.90 8.73
CA ARG A 423 -2.88 -32.99 7.29
C ARG A 423 -4.27 -32.43 6.93
N ASP A 424 -5.23 -32.52 7.85
CA ASP A 424 -6.64 -32.17 7.60
C ASP A 424 -6.93 -30.66 7.55
N ASN A 425 -5.97 -29.83 7.98
CA ASN A 425 -6.08 -28.36 8.01
C ASN A 425 -5.24 -27.68 6.92
N VAL A 426 -4.68 -28.48 6.00
CA VAL A 426 -3.94 -28.05 4.82
C VAL A 426 -4.95 -27.69 3.71
N GLY A 427 -4.71 -26.60 2.99
CA GLY A 427 -5.45 -26.20 1.79
C GLY A 427 -5.06 -26.95 0.49
N PRO A 428 -5.82 -26.74 -0.61
CA PRO A 428 -5.82 -27.62 -1.78
C PRO A 428 -5.01 -27.14 -3.00
N PRO A 429 -4.45 -28.02 -3.85
CA PRO A 429 -4.21 -29.45 -3.58
C PRO A 429 -3.02 -29.59 -2.63
N LEU A 430 -2.82 -30.81 -2.10
CA LEU A 430 -1.65 -31.15 -1.28
C LEU A 430 -0.34 -30.75 -2.00
N VAL A 431 0.20 -29.57 -1.71
CA VAL A 431 1.56 -29.17 -2.10
C VAL A 431 2.50 -29.59 -1.00
N ASP A 432 3.64 -30.16 -1.40
CA ASP A 432 4.84 -30.54 -0.62
C ASP A 432 4.69 -30.32 0.89
N TRP A 433 3.86 -31.18 1.49
CA TRP A 433 3.62 -31.18 2.92
C TRP A 433 4.72 -32.02 3.55
N THR A 434 5.68 -31.36 4.20
CA THR A 434 6.57 -32.04 5.14
C THR A 434 5.89 -32.07 6.51
N PRO A 435 5.57 -33.26 7.08
CA PRO A 435 5.17 -33.38 8.47
C PRO A 435 6.27 -32.80 9.36
N HIS A 436 5.93 -31.87 10.25
CA HIS A 436 6.90 -31.31 11.19
C HIS A 436 6.47 -31.54 12.64
N THR A 437 7.38 -32.15 13.41
CA THR A 437 7.32 -32.26 14.87
C THR A 437 8.10 -31.15 15.58
N ASP A 438 8.90 -30.33 14.87
CA ASP A 438 9.72 -29.25 15.43
C ASP A 438 9.68 -27.93 14.62
N LYS A 439 10.15 -26.84 15.27
CA LYS A 439 9.88 -25.40 15.05
C LYS A 439 10.26 -24.76 13.69
N ASP A 440 10.82 -25.51 12.74
CA ASP A 440 11.31 -24.97 11.45
C ASP A 440 10.41 -25.35 10.27
N ALA A 441 9.11 -25.07 10.39
CA ALA A 441 8.18 -25.23 9.27
C ALA A 441 8.46 -24.21 8.15
N ASP A 442 8.19 -24.56 6.89
CA ASP A 442 8.01 -23.58 5.82
C ASP A 442 6.80 -22.71 6.16
N THR A 443 7.08 -21.64 6.88
CA THR A 443 6.11 -20.74 7.51
C THR A 443 5.64 -19.66 6.57
N ALA A 444 5.78 -19.79 5.25
CA ALA A 444 5.41 -18.72 4.31
C ALA A 444 4.13 -19.07 3.54
N SER A 445 3.07 -18.26 3.70
CA SER A 445 2.08 -18.11 2.62
C SER A 445 2.81 -17.41 1.47
N ARG A 446 3.39 -18.19 0.55
CA ARG A 446 4.27 -17.67 -0.50
C ARG A 446 3.43 -16.87 -1.51
N GLY A 447 3.85 -15.63 -1.76
CA GLY A 447 3.52 -14.91 -3.00
C GLY A 447 2.12 -14.32 -3.10
N VAL A 448 1.61 -13.68 -2.03
CA VAL A 448 0.44 -12.80 -2.20
C VAL A 448 0.87 -11.46 -2.79
N GLN A 449 0.23 -11.04 -3.87
CA GLN A 449 0.46 -9.76 -4.52
C GLN A 449 -0.79 -8.88 -4.45
N ILE A 450 -0.59 -7.62 -4.04
CA ILE A 450 -1.59 -6.55 -4.07
C ILE A 450 -1.05 -5.45 -4.97
N SER A 451 -1.66 -5.28 -6.15
CA SER A 451 -1.08 -4.42 -7.19
C SER A 451 -2.06 -3.59 -8.00
N ASN A 452 -1.62 -2.38 -8.36
CA ASN A 452 -2.39 -1.43 -9.17
C ASN A 452 -3.77 -1.10 -8.56
N CYS A 453 -3.88 -1.12 -7.22
CA CYS A 453 -5.12 -0.88 -6.51
C CYS A 453 -5.24 0.55 -5.98
N ILE A 454 -6.48 0.97 -5.69
CA ILE A 454 -6.80 2.22 -5.00
C ILE A 454 -7.53 1.90 -3.70
N VAL A 455 -7.07 2.45 -2.57
CA VAL A 455 -7.76 2.32 -1.28
C VAL A 455 -7.97 3.69 -0.64
N SER A 456 -9.19 3.94 -0.14
CA SER A 456 -9.53 5.16 0.57
C SER A 456 -10.53 4.93 1.70
N GLY A 457 -10.27 5.55 2.86
CA GLY A 457 -11.26 5.65 3.94
C GLY A 457 -11.34 4.46 4.89
N TYR A 458 -10.23 3.75 5.12
CA TYR A 458 -10.15 2.63 6.08
C TYR A 458 -9.17 2.96 7.20
N VAL A 459 -9.30 2.31 8.36
CA VAL A 459 -8.32 2.47 9.44
C VAL A 459 -6.93 2.08 8.95
N MET A 460 -6.82 0.96 8.24
CA MET A 460 -5.62 0.60 7.49
C MET A 460 -5.94 0.43 6.00
N GLY A 461 -5.08 0.94 5.12
CA GLY A 461 -5.30 0.82 3.68
C GLY A 461 -4.99 -0.59 3.18
N ILE A 462 -3.70 -0.96 3.25
CA ILE A 462 -3.19 -2.27 2.87
C ILE A 462 -2.38 -2.85 4.03
N LYS A 463 -2.59 -4.13 4.34
CA LYS A 463 -1.88 -4.81 5.43
C LYS A 463 -1.32 -6.18 5.03
N GLY A 464 -0.10 -6.46 5.46
CA GLY A 464 0.45 -7.82 5.53
C GLY A 464 0.78 -8.18 6.98
N GLU A 465 0.39 -9.37 7.44
CA GLU A 465 0.74 -9.86 8.79
C GLU A 465 1.10 -11.35 8.87
N THR A 466 1.74 -11.73 9.97
CA THR A 466 1.86 -13.10 10.50
C THR A 466 2.44 -14.09 9.50
N HIS A 467 3.68 -13.85 9.06
CA HIS A 467 4.46 -14.74 8.19
C HIS A 467 3.91 -14.89 6.75
N THR A 468 3.11 -13.93 6.29
CA THR A 468 2.76 -13.83 4.87
C THR A 468 3.94 -13.28 4.07
N ASP A 469 4.27 -13.88 2.92
CA ASP A 469 5.11 -13.21 1.91
C ASP A 469 4.25 -12.32 1.02
N ILE A 470 4.53 -11.03 1.01
CA ILE A 470 3.67 -10.06 0.34
C ILE A 470 4.41 -9.11 -0.60
N SER A 471 3.83 -8.87 -1.78
CA SER A 471 4.25 -7.82 -2.72
C SER A 471 3.17 -6.76 -2.85
N ILE A 472 3.44 -5.54 -2.39
CA ILE A 472 2.52 -4.40 -2.44
C ILE A 472 3.04 -3.40 -3.49
N LEU A 473 2.47 -3.42 -4.69
CA LEU A 473 3.05 -2.79 -5.88
C LEU A 473 2.12 -1.76 -6.54
N ASN A 474 2.62 -0.56 -6.86
CA ASN A 474 1.90 0.40 -7.70
C ASN A 474 0.52 0.84 -7.17
N ASN A 475 0.29 0.85 -5.86
CA ASN A 475 -1.01 1.18 -5.28
C ASN A 475 -1.12 2.68 -4.92
N ILE A 476 -2.35 3.19 -4.89
CA ILE A 476 -2.68 4.52 -4.37
C ILE A 476 -3.48 4.36 -3.08
N VAL A 477 -2.93 4.81 -1.96
CA VAL A 477 -3.57 4.70 -0.65
C VAL A 477 -3.81 6.07 -0.03
N LEU A 478 -5.09 6.38 0.16
CA LEU A 478 -5.57 7.71 0.56
C LEU A 478 -6.37 7.64 1.86
N ASN A 479 -6.38 8.71 2.63
CA ASN A 479 -7.34 8.91 3.73
C ASN A 479 -7.46 7.71 4.69
N CYS A 480 -6.33 7.10 5.05
CA CYS A 480 -6.26 6.00 6.01
C CYS A 480 -5.39 6.42 7.21
N TYR A 481 -5.67 5.90 8.41
CA TYR A 481 -4.81 6.18 9.57
C TYR A 481 -3.43 5.54 9.39
N LEU A 482 -3.37 4.30 8.89
CA LEU A 482 -2.14 3.60 8.49
C LEU A 482 -2.27 3.17 7.01
N PRO A 483 -1.74 3.94 6.05
CA PRO A 483 -1.86 3.64 4.63
C PRO A 483 -1.37 2.23 4.26
N ILE A 484 -0.10 1.92 4.48
CA ILE A 484 0.45 0.58 4.21
C ILE A 484 1.18 0.12 5.46
N ASN A 485 0.79 -1.04 6.00
CA ASN A 485 1.39 -1.59 7.20
C ASN A 485 1.77 -3.06 7.00
N CYS A 486 3.06 -3.35 7.11
CA CYS A 486 3.60 -4.70 7.06
C CYS A 486 4.08 -5.04 8.46
N SER A 487 3.55 -6.07 9.12
CA SER A 487 3.94 -6.46 10.48
C SER A 487 4.29 -7.93 10.53
N GLY A 488 5.55 -8.27 10.82
CA GLY A 488 5.98 -9.67 10.82
C GLY A 488 5.72 -10.34 9.46
N VAL A 489 6.18 -9.71 8.37
CA VAL A 489 6.11 -10.22 6.99
C VAL A 489 7.40 -9.96 6.25
N ARG A 490 7.77 -10.88 5.35
CA ARG A 490 8.82 -10.70 4.35
C ARG A 490 8.15 -10.19 3.09
N GLY A 491 8.80 -9.29 2.38
CA GLY A 491 8.18 -8.79 1.16
C GLY A 491 8.77 -7.49 0.63
N VAL A 492 8.04 -6.92 -0.32
CA VAL A 492 8.37 -5.67 -0.97
C VAL A 492 7.17 -4.73 -1.00
N VAL A 493 7.41 -3.45 -0.71
CA VAL A 493 6.44 -2.36 -0.83
C VAL A 493 7.02 -1.37 -1.82
N GLN A 494 6.54 -1.41 -3.07
CA GLN A 494 7.17 -0.66 -4.15
C GLN A 494 6.21 0.20 -4.97
N ARG A 495 6.70 1.37 -5.38
CA ARG A 495 6.00 2.25 -6.36
C ARG A 495 4.60 2.69 -5.92
N ASN A 496 4.33 2.70 -4.62
CA ASN A 496 3.04 3.12 -4.07
C ASN A 496 3.03 4.64 -3.84
N TYR A 497 1.84 5.23 -3.93
CA TYR A 497 1.56 6.59 -3.51
C TYR A 497 0.74 6.58 -2.22
N THR A 498 1.18 7.32 -1.19
CA THR A 498 0.43 7.42 0.07
C THR A 498 0.17 8.88 0.48
N ASN A 499 -1.05 9.15 0.94
CA ASN A 499 -1.45 10.45 1.49
C ASN A 499 -2.60 10.28 2.51
N MET A 500 -2.39 10.64 3.77
CA MET A 500 -3.40 10.48 4.82
C MET A 500 -4.56 11.48 4.72
N LEU A 501 -4.47 12.51 3.87
CA LEU A 501 -5.50 13.52 3.63
C LEU A 501 -6.11 14.05 4.94
N HIS A 502 -7.43 13.94 5.11
CA HIS A 502 -8.14 14.45 6.28
C HIS A 502 -7.83 13.65 7.55
N CYS A 503 -7.51 12.37 7.43
CA CYS A 503 -7.21 11.54 8.60
C CYS A 503 -5.92 11.98 9.28
N GLU A 504 -5.01 12.64 8.56
CA GLU A 504 -3.76 13.15 9.12
C GLU A 504 -3.98 14.09 10.32
N ASP A 505 -5.01 14.91 10.26
CA ASP A 505 -5.28 15.92 11.29
C ASP A 505 -6.11 15.34 12.45
N ILE A 506 -6.62 14.11 12.31
CA ILE A 506 -7.45 13.40 13.29
C ILE A 506 -6.61 12.31 13.96
N LYS A 507 -6.56 12.27 15.30
CA LYS A 507 -5.92 11.18 16.04
C LYS A 507 -6.65 9.87 15.73
N CYS A 508 -5.95 8.76 15.51
CA CYS A 508 -6.62 7.48 15.38
C CYS A 508 -7.31 7.13 16.72
N PRO A 509 -8.62 6.80 16.74
CA PRO A 509 -9.30 6.46 17.99
C PRO A 509 -8.67 5.27 18.74
N GLN A 510 -8.10 4.30 18.02
CA GLN A 510 -7.39 3.16 18.61
C GLN A 510 -5.99 3.61 19.04
N GLY A 511 -5.75 3.74 20.34
CA GLY A 511 -4.51 4.29 20.88
C GLY A 511 -3.29 3.40 20.62
N GLY A 512 -3.49 2.09 20.51
CA GLY A 512 -2.44 1.15 20.07
C GLY A 512 -1.95 1.43 18.64
N LEU A 513 -2.87 1.72 17.71
CA LEU A 513 -2.55 2.02 16.32
C LEU A 513 -1.96 3.43 16.16
N GLU A 514 -2.49 4.43 16.88
CA GLU A 514 -1.97 5.79 16.88
C GLU A 514 -0.49 5.85 17.28
N ARG A 515 -0.08 5.06 18.28
CA ARG A 515 1.33 5.01 18.74
C ARG A 515 2.30 4.54 17.67
N LYS A 516 1.82 3.72 16.73
CA LYS A 516 2.59 3.06 15.67
C LYS A 516 2.39 3.73 14.30
N ARG A 517 1.68 4.85 14.25
CA ARG A 517 1.22 5.46 13.02
C ARG A 517 2.35 5.96 12.13
N SER A 518 2.31 5.55 10.85
CA SER A 518 3.22 5.96 9.78
C SER A 518 2.59 5.69 8.41
N HIS A 519 3.18 6.21 7.34
CA HIS A 519 2.72 5.95 5.97
C HIS A 519 3.06 4.54 5.50
N LEU A 520 4.31 4.13 5.71
CA LEU A 520 4.87 2.85 5.28
C LEU A 520 5.41 2.16 6.54
N GLY A 521 4.56 1.36 7.19
CA GLY A 521 4.85 0.71 8.47
C GLY A 521 5.96 -0.32 8.33
N GLY A 522 7.14 -0.02 8.87
CA GLY A 522 8.32 -0.89 8.90
C GLY A 522 8.53 -1.62 10.22
N MET A 523 7.71 -1.35 11.25
CA MET A 523 7.77 -2.03 12.55
C MET A 523 7.11 -3.43 12.54
N THR A 524 7.18 -4.15 13.65
CA THR A 524 6.47 -5.42 13.89
C THR A 524 5.52 -5.31 15.10
N PHE A 525 4.33 -5.92 15.04
CA PHE A 525 3.37 -5.95 16.14
C PHE A 525 3.62 -7.10 17.14
N ALA A 526 4.30 -8.17 16.72
CA ALA A 526 4.65 -9.31 17.56
C ALA A 526 5.75 -8.97 18.58
N LYS A 527 5.67 -9.59 19.77
CA LYS A 527 6.59 -9.38 20.91
C LYS A 527 7.84 -10.26 20.87
N GLU A 528 7.93 -11.23 19.95
CA GLU A 528 8.97 -12.26 19.96
C GLU A 528 10.06 -11.96 18.92
N GLU A 529 11.31 -12.06 19.37
CA GLU A 529 12.53 -11.55 18.71
C GLU A 529 13.11 -12.46 17.60
N ASN A 530 12.49 -13.59 17.29
CA ASN A 530 13.13 -14.66 16.50
C ASN A 530 12.66 -14.80 15.04
N TYR A 531 11.85 -13.89 14.50
CA TYR A 531 11.22 -14.13 13.20
C TYR A 531 11.89 -13.36 12.04
N ASN A 532 12.34 -14.17 11.09
CA ASN A 532 13.23 -13.90 9.96
C ASN A 532 12.52 -13.18 8.79
N LEU A 533 12.38 -11.84 8.76
CA LEU A 533 11.49 -11.19 7.76
C LEU A 533 11.98 -9.82 7.24
N SER A 534 12.98 -9.83 6.36
CA SER A 534 13.45 -8.64 5.63
C SER A 534 12.30 -7.96 4.87
N LEU A 535 12.24 -6.63 4.93
CA LEU A 535 11.27 -5.84 4.18
C LEU A 535 12.00 -4.79 3.36
N GLU A 536 11.74 -4.77 2.06
CA GLU A 536 12.19 -3.69 1.19
C GLU A 536 11.02 -2.74 0.90
N ILE A 537 11.20 -1.48 1.21
CA ILE A 537 10.27 -0.39 0.92
C ILE A 537 10.97 0.53 -0.07
N SER A 538 10.64 0.44 -1.36
CA SER A 538 11.38 1.17 -2.39
C SER A 538 10.57 1.88 -3.46
N ASN A 539 11.10 2.99 -3.99
CA ASN A 539 10.49 3.74 -5.09
C ASN A 539 9.06 4.26 -4.80
N ASN A 540 8.68 4.44 -3.54
CA ASN A 540 7.35 4.96 -3.17
C ASN A 540 7.35 6.50 -3.16
N TYR A 541 6.16 7.08 -3.35
CA TYR A 541 5.88 8.50 -3.14
C TYR A 541 5.06 8.67 -1.87
N VAL A 542 5.59 9.42 -0.90
CA VAL A 542 4.91 9.71 0.37
C VAL A 542 4.68 11.22 0.47
N ARG A 543 3.45 11.62 0.75
CA ARG A 543 3.13 12.99 1.16
C ARG A 543 2.65 13.01 2.59
N THR A 544 3.38 13.67 3.47
CA THR A 544 3.09 13.75 4.90
C THR A 544 3.20 15.18 5.43
N ARG A 545 2.38 15.50 6.43
CA ARG A 545 2.38 16.72 7.23
C ARG A 545 2.47 16.48 8.74
N LYS A 546 2.24 15.26 9.24
CA LYS A 546 2.22 15.02 10.71
C LYS A 546 2.90 13.74 11.17
N TYR A 547 2.83 12.67 10.39
CA TYR A 547 3.32 11.35 10.80
C TYR A 547 4.55 10.95 9.98
N PRO A 548 5.46 10.14 10.52
CA PRO A 548 6.66 9.76 9.79
C PRO A 548 6.31 8.97 8.53
N PRO A 549 7.10 9.10 7.45
CA PRO A 549 6.94 8.26 6.27
C PRO A 549 7.19 6.78 6.59
N ILE A 550 8.07 6.49 7.57
CA ILE A 550 8.46 5.13 7.94
C ILE A 550 8.72 4.99 9.46
N THR A 551 8.43 3.80 10.00
CA THR A 551 8.93 3.32 11.30
C THR A 551 10.04 2.29 11.11
N VAL A 552 11.01 2.24 12.03
CA VAL A 552 12.32 1.58 11.78
C VAL A 552 12.67 0.42 12.73
N ASP A 553 11.69 -0.13 13.43
CA ASP A 553 11.89 -1.20 14.42
C ASP A 553 11.76 -2.59 13.78
N ARG A 554 12.72 -2.95 12.92
CA ARG A 554 12.75 -4.25 12.23
C ARG A 554 14.16 -4.64 11.79
N ILE A 555 14.43 -5.94 11.87
CA ILE A 555 15.65 -6.58 11.32
C ILE A 555 15.62 -6.55 9.78
N ASN A 556 16.74 -6.16 9.15
CA ASN A 556 16.92 -6.13 7.70
C ASN A 556 15.86 -5.28 6.97
N LEU A 557 15.50 -4.14 7.55
CA LEU A 557 14.61 -3.15 6.93
C LEU A 557 15.38 -2.28 5.93
N LYS A 558 14.91 -2.24 4.69
CA LYS A 558 15.48 -1.41 3.62
C LYS A 558 14.47 -0.36 3.18
N PHE A 559 14.84 0.91 3.24
CA PHE A 559 14.07 2.05 2.75
C PHE A 559 14.85 2.73 1.61
N LEU A 560 14.51 2.39 0.37
CA LEU A 560 15.37 2.66 -0.79
C LEU A 560 14.69 3.53 -1.86
N TYR A 561 15.35 4.58 -2.33
CA TYR A 561 14.91 5.34 -3.52
C TYR A 561 13.48 5.91 -3.44
N ASN A 562 12.97 6.19 -2.24
CA ASN A 562 11.65 6.78 -2.05
C ASN A 562 11.70 8.30 -2.20
N TYR A 563 10.60 8.90 -2.64
CA TYR A 563 10.39 10.34 -2.64
C TYR A 563 9.42 10.71 -1.51
N VAL A 564 9.85 11.58 -0.60
CA VAL A 564 9.07 12.01 0.56
C VAL A 564 8.87 13.51 0.51
N GLU A 565 7.64 13.93 0.25
CA GLU A 565 7.20 15.32 0.39
C GLU A 565 6.78 15.57 1.84
N MET A 566 7.60 16.34 2.55
CA MET A 566 7.43 16.72 3.94
C MET A 566 6.78 18.11 4.02
N GLY A 567 5.72 18.21 4.81
CA GLY A 567 5.13 19.44 5.32
C GLY A 567 4.88 19.34 6.83
N GLY A 568 4.27 20.36 7.43
CA GLY A 568 3.83 20.34 8.83
C GLY A 568 4.87 19.78 9.81
N VAL A 569 4.47 19.00 10.81
CA VAL A 569 5.33 18.57 11.92
C VAL A 569 5.94 17.16 11.79
N ALA A 570 5.88 16.54 10.62
CA ALA A 570 6.34 15.16 10.43
C ALA A 570 7.85 14.97 10.72
N ASN A 571 8.20 13.85 11.35
CA ASN A 571 9.58 13.34 11.45
C ASN A 571 9.97 12.58 10.18
N ILE A 572 11.28 12.42 9.91
CA ILE A 572 11.81 11.65 8.77
C ILE A 572 11.64 10.14 8.99
N PHE A 573 11.79 9.70 10.24
CA PHE A 573 11.55 8.33 10.68
C PHE A 573 11.27 8.33 12.18
N LYS A 574 10.73 7.22 12.70
CA LYS A 574 10.48 7.05 14.13
C LYS A 574 10.79 5.63 14.59
N SER A 575 11.47 5.51 15.73
CA SER A 575 11.57 4.28 16.50
C SER A 575 10.36 4.17 17.45
N THR A 576 9.71 3.01 17.46
CA THR A 576 8.45 2.71 18.17
C THR A 576 8.51 1.41 18.99
N GLY A 577 9.54 0.59 18.79
CA GLY A 577 9.70 -0.71 19.43
C GLY A 577 10.56 -0.66 20.68
N GLN A 578 10.90 -1.85 21.18
CA GLN A 578 11.91 -2.09 22.21
C GLN A 578 12.76 -3.27 21.73
N GLY A 579 14.05 -3.28 22.05
CA GLY A 579 14.95 -4.38 21.70
C GLY A 579 15.81 -4.11 20.46
N ARG A 580 16.96 -4.77 20.44
CA ARG A 580 18.02 -4.56 19.45
C ARG A 580 17.66 -5.07 18.07
N VAL A 581 17.71 -4.19 17.07
CA VAL A 581 17.53 -4.53 15.65
C VAL A 581 18.79 -4.22 14.83
N PHE A 582 18.96 -4.89 13.69
CA PHE A 582 20.14 -4.74 12.81
C PHE A 582 19.77 -4.73 11.34
N GLY A 583 20.67 -4.20 10.50
CA GLY A 583 20.50 -4.22 9.04
C GLY A 583 19.56 -3.14 8.50
N LEU A 584 19.37 -2.04 9.22
CA LEU A 584 18.63 -0.88 8.71
C LEU A 584 19.43 -0.17 7.62
N GLU A 585 18.86 -0.08 6.43
CA GLU A 585 19.43 0.66 5.30
C GLU A 585 18.43 1.72 4.81
N ILE A 586 18.78 3.00 4.95
CA ILE A 586 18.04 4.13 4.39
C ILE A 586 18.90 4.70 3.25
N ARG A 587 18.58 4.36 2.00
CA ARG A 587 19.46 4.66 0.86
C ARG A 587 18.79 5.31 -0.33
N GLY A 588 19.41 6.32 -0.91
CA GLY A 588 18.98 6.88 -2.20
C GLY A 588 17.64 7.64 -2.16
N ASN A 589 17.10 7.93 -0.97
CA ASN A 589 15.80 8.60 -0.84
C ASN A 589 15.94 10.10 -1.05
N THR A 590 14.88 10.73 -1.53
CA THR A 590 14.75 12.20 -1.60
C THR A 590 13.74 12.67 -0.57
N TYR A 591 14.18 13.53 0.36
CA TYR A 591 13.32 14.21 1.33
C TYR A 591 13.20 15.68 0.95
N TYR A 592 11.99 16.12 0.61
CA TYR A 592 11.71 17.52 0.27
C TYR A 592 10.87 18.18 1.37
N PHE A 593 11.46 19.11 2.12
CA PHE A 593 10.78 19.91 3.13
C PHE A 593 10.28 21.21 2.52
N ASN A 594 8.97 21.40 2.47
CA ASN A 594 8.38 22.63 1.96
C ASN A 594 8.41 23.77 3.01
N LYS A 595 8.07 24.99 2.58
CA LYS A 595 8.08 26.21 3.43
C LYS A 595 7.19 26.17 4.66
N ARG A 596 6.22 25.25 4.71
CA ARG A 596 5.28 25.08 5.83
C ARG A 596 5.72 23.95 6.77
N SER A 597 6.88 23.35 6.54
CA SER A 597 7.41 22.28 7.39
C SER A 597 7.95 22.86 8.69
N LYS A 598 7.65 22.18 9.78
CA LYS A 598 8.06 22.40 11.17
C LYS A 598 8.47 21.05 11.78
N PRO A 599 9.42 20.34 11.12
CA PRO A 599 9.68 18.94 11.38
C PRO A 599 10.08 18.71 12.84
N GLN A 600 9.50 17.69 13.46
CA GLN A 600 9.93 17.21 14.77
C GLN A 600 11.23 16.39 14.66
N GLU A 601 11.93 16.22 15.79
CA GLU A 601 13.19 15.46 15.84
C GLU A 601 13.01 14.01 15.41
N SER A 602 13.84 13.51 14.50
CA SER A 602 13.82 12.11 14.09
C SER A 602 14.80 11.32 14.94
N ILE A 603 14.29 10.41 15.77
CA ILE A 603 15.06 9.70 16.79
C ILE A 603 15.26 8.24 16.40
N LEU A 604 16.53 7.81 16.38
CA LEU A 604 16.94 6.42 16.23
C LEU A 604 17.49 5.90 17.56
N ALA A 605 16.89 4.83 18.10
CA ALA A 605 17.21 4.35 19.45
C ALA A 605 17.63 2.88 19.54
N HIS A 606 17.23 2.01 18.61
CA HIS A 606 17.34 0.55 18.79
C HIS A 606 18.20 -0.18 17.74
N ASN A 607 18.84 0.57 16.83
CA ASN A 607 19.55 -0.03 15.70
C ASN A 607 21.03 -0.22 16.00
N ALA A 608 21.48 -1.47 16.05
CA ALA A 608 22.88 -1.82 16.30
C ALA A 608 23.81 -1.22 15.25
N ASN A 609 23.49 -1.43 13.97
CA ASN A 609 24.20 -0.83 12.84
C ASN A 609 23.17 -0.31 11.85
N ALA A 610 23.14 1.00 11.64
CA ALA A 610 22.31 1.63 10.64
C ALA A 610 23.17 2.29 9.56
N ARG A 611 22.72 2.20 8.30
CA ARG A 611 23.36 2.83 7.15
C ARG A 611 22.41 3.83 6.52
N ILE A 612 22.78 5.10 6.52
CA ILE A 612 22.08 6.18 5.83
C ILE A 612 22.98 6.64 4.69
N ALA A 613 22.66 6.25 3.45
CA ALA A 613 23.57 6.45 2.32
C ALA A 613 22.94 7.04 1.06
N GLY A 614 23.63 7.92 0.34
CA GLY A 614 23.16 8.37 -0.97
C GLY A 614 21.85 9.18 -0.95
N ASN A 615 21.37 9.64 0.22
CA ASN A 615 20.09 10.34 0.31
C ASN A 615 20.25 11.82 -0.05
N THR A 616 19.20 12.42 -0.59
CA THR A 616 19.12 13.86 -0.86
C THR A 616 18.09 14.50 0.06
N PHE A 617 18.52 15.49 0.85
CA PHE A 617 17.66 16.30 1.71
C PHE A 617 17.56 17.71 1.13
N ILE A 618 16.38 18.12 0.69
CA ILE A 618 16.11 19.47 0.18
C ILE A 618 15.28 20.22 1.22
N ILE A 619 15.92 21.15 1.92
CA ILE A 619 15.36 21.78 3.11
C ILE A 619 14.96 23.21 2.78
N ASN A 620 13.70 23.40 2.41
CA ASN A 620 13.11 24.70 2.11
C ASN A 620 12.14 25.11 3.22
N THR A 621 12.63 25.13 4.46
CA THR A 621 11.89 25.58 5.65
C THR A 621 12.76 26.47 6.54
N SER A 622 12.14 27.35 7.33
CA SER A 622 12.78 28.14 8.38
C SER A 622 13.03 27.36 9.67
N GLU A 623 12.44 26.16 9.82
CA GLU A 623 12.61 25.29 10.99
C GLU A 623 13.38 24.02 10.57
N PRO A 624 14.70 23.99 10.74
CA PRO A 624 15.56 22.91 10.27
C PRO A 624 15.20 21.54 10.88
N PRO A 625 15.21 20.44 10.10
CA PRO A 625 15.08 19.10 10.65
C PRO A 625 16.28 18.72 11.52
N VAL A 626 16.00 17.91 12.54
CA VAL A 626 17.01 17.36 13.46
C VAL A 626 16.99 15.84 13.40
N LEU A 627 18.16 15.23 13.22
CA LEU A 627 18.38 13.79 13.41
C LEU A 627 19.09 13.55 14.74
N ARG A 628 18.62 12.57 15.51
CA ARG A 628 19.21 12.20 16.80
C ARG A 628 19.42 10.70 16.88
N PHE A 629 20.67 10.29 17.07
CA PHE A 629 21.09 8.92 17.32
C PHE A 629 21.45 8.77 18.79
N LEU A 630 20.63 8.03 19.53
CA LEU A 630 20.76 7.88 20.98
C LEU A 630 21.71 6.74 21.32
N ASP A 631 22.48 6.94 22.38
CA ASP A 631 23.25 5.88 23.04
C ASP A 631 22.29 5.08 23.93
N THR A 632 22.04 3.85 23.53
CA THR A 632 21.23 2.88 24.27
C THR A 632 21.99 1.56 24.28
N GLN A 633 21.59 0.61 25.12
CA GLN A 633 22.19 -0.73 25.11
C GLN A 633 22.09 -1.42 23.72
N ASP A 634 21.16 -0.98 22.88
CA ASP A 634 20.85 -1.59 21.59
C ASP A 634 21.59 -0.95 20.40
N ALA A 635 21.85 0.36 20.45
CA ALA A 635 22.42 1.13 19.35
C ALA A 635 23.95 1.25 19.43
N GLN A 636 24.67 0.90 18.36
CA GLN A 636 26.14 0.80 18.42
C GLN A 636 26.86 1.67 17.38
N CYS A 637 26.35 1.76 16.15
CA CYS A 637 27.01 2.52 15.09
C CYS A 637 26.04 3.09 14.05
N ILE A 638 26.36 4.27 13.51
CA ILE A 638 25.72 4.86 12.34
C ILE A 638 26.75 5.19 11.25
N ASP A 639 26.49 4.71 10.04
CA ASP A 639 27.22 5.09 8.84
C ASP A 639 26.39 6.08 8.01
N PHE A 640 26.85 7.32 7.92
CA PHE A 640 26.23 8.39 7.15
C PHE A 640 27.11 8.72 5.93
N ILE A 641 26.79 8.17 4.77
CA ILE A 641 27.72 8.09 3.63
C ILE A 641 27.12 8.70 2.36
N ASP A 642 27.85 9.55 1.65
CA ASP A 642 27.46 10.02 0.30
C ASP A 642 26.08 10.71 0.26
N ASN A 643 25.67 11.36 1.36
CA ASN A 643 24.42 12.09 1.41
C ASN A 643 24.60 13.54 0.94
N THR A 644 23.59 14.07 0.28
CA THR A 644 23.51 15.47 -0.14
C THR A 644 22.47 16.19 0.72
N VAL A 645 22.90 17.17 1.51
CA VAL A 645 22.05 17.99 2.38
C VAL A 645 22.04 19.43 1.85
N MET A 646 20.92 19.85 1.26
CA MET A 646 20.71 21.19 0.70
C MET A 646 19.80 22.00 1.61
N GLY A 647 20.41 22.80 2.48
CA GLY A 647 19.76 23.65 3.48
C GLY A 647 20.19 23.27 4.90
N PRO A 648 19.69 23.99 5.91
CA PRO A 648 20.10 23.78 7.29
C PRO A 648 19.56 22.44 7.84
N MET A 649 20.42 21.60 8.41
CA MET A 649 20.07 20.38 9.13
C MET A 649 21.04 20.17 10.29
N THR A 650 20.57 19.66 11.42
CA THR A 650 21.45 19.28 12.52
C THR A 650 21.37 17.80 12.81
N ILE A 651 22.53 17.18 13.03
CA ILE A 651 22.67 15.77 13.34
C ILE A 651 23.39 15.64 14.69
N TYR A 652 22.72 14.99 15.65
CA TYR A 652 23.27 14.63 16.95
C TYR A 652 23.53 13.12 16.98
N ALA A 653 24.75 12.70 17.31
CA ALA A 653 25.08 11.30 17.47
C ALA A 653 25.81 11.08 18.79
N ASN A 654 25.19 10.32 19.70
CA ASN A 654 25.82 9.87 20.95
C ASN A 654 26.43 8.46 20.84
N ILE A 655 26.43 7.90 19.63
CA ILE A 655 26.97 6.57 19.31
C ILE A 655 28.15 6.70 18.35
N ARG A 656 28.91 5.61 18.18
CA ARG A 656 29.96 5.55 17.15
C ARG A 656 29.37 5.98 15.81
N SER A 657 29.99 6.94 15.15
CA SER A 657 29.45 7.49 13.91
C SER A 657 30.54 7.77 12.89
N ASN A 658 30.26 7.38 11.65
CA ASN A 658 31.13 7.58 10.51
C ASN A 658 30.40 8.45 9.48
N PHE A 659 30.94 9.63 9.22
CA PHE A 659 30.45 10.55 8.19
C PHE A 659 31.46 10.55 7.04
N THR A 660 31.09 9.99 5.89
CA THR A 660 32.01 9.86 4.76
C THR A 660 31.42 10.39 3.46
N ALA A 661 32.18 11.22 2.73
CA ALA A 661 31.83 11.69 1.39
C ALA A 661 30.48 12.44 1.31
N ASN A 662 30.00 13.03 2.40
CA ASN A 662 28.75 13.80 2.38
C ASN A 662 28.98 15.22 1.87
N TYR A 663 27.95 15.79 1.26
CA TYR A 663 27.90 17.19 0.86
C TYR A 663 26.84 17.93 1.67
N PHE A 664 27.28 18.87 2.50
CA PHE A 664 26.42 19.75 3.29
C PHE A 664 26.48 21.17 2.70
N SER A 665 25.36 21.68 2.21
CA SER A 665 25.23 23.06 1.70
C SER A 665 24.17 23.81 2.49
N ALA A 666 24.58 24.66 3.43
CA ALA A 666 23.69 25.58 4.14
C ALA A 666 23.96 27.03 3.70
N ARG A 667 22.94 27.75 3.25
CA ARG A 667 23.04 29.20 2.95
C ARG A 667 22.51 30.08 4.08
N GLN A 668 21.81 29.48 5.04
CA GLN A 668 21.27 30.16 6.21
C GLN A 668 22.14 29.82 7.43
N PRO A 669 22.21 30.70 8.44
CA PRO A 669 22.91 30.41 9.69
C PRO A 669 22.43 29.09 10.30
N VAL A 670 23.38 28.28 10.79
CA VAL A 670 23.12 27.03 11.49
C VAL A 670 23.92 27.03 12.78
N GLN A 671 23.33 26.59 13.90
CA GLN A 671 24.08 26.54 15.17
C GLN A 671 25.25 25.55 15.11
N THR A 672 24.97 24.37 14.54
CA THR A 672 25.93 23.30 14.25
C THR A 672 25.32 22.35 13.21
N LEU A 673 26.14 21.70 12.39
CA LEU A 673 25.68 20.65 11.47
C LEU A 673 25.81 19.29 12.14
N LEU A 674 26.98 18.99 12.69
CA LEU A 674 27.30 17.72 13.33
C LEU A 674 27.67 17.96 14.79
N SER A 675 26.97 17.30 15.70
CA SER A 675 27.31 17.21 17.12
C SER A 675 27.49 15.76 17.52
N LEU A 676 28.73 15.34 17.64
CA LEU A 676 29.13 13.95 17.79
C LEU A 676 29.74 13.75 19.18
N ASN A 677 29.19 12.82 19.96
CA ASN A 677 29.57 12.59 21.34
C ASN A 677 29.69 11.08 21.58
N ALA A 678 30.81 10.50 21.14
CA ALA A 678 31.08 9.07 21.22
C ALA A 678 32.59 8.81 21.07
N ALA A 679 32.99 7.55 21.17
CA ALA A 679 34.35 7.12 20.82
C ALA A 679 34.41 6.46 19.44
N ASN A 680 35.61 6.39 18.85
CA ASN A 680 35.92 5.61 17.63
C ASN A 680 35.16 6.06 16.36
N GLY A 681 34.81 7.34 16.29
CA GLY A 681 34.08 7.93 15.17
C GLY A 681 34.99 8.56 14.11
N SER A 682 34.41 8.88 12.96
CA SER A 682 35.13 9.50 11.85
C SER A 682 34.28 10.50 11.07
N VAL A 683 34.93 11.57 10.58
CA VAL A 683 34.38 12.58 9.67
C VAL A 683 35.40 12.73 8.55
N GLU A 684 35.18 12.02 7.44
CA GLU A 684 36.17 11.87 6.37
C GLU A 684 35.61 12.28 5.00
N LYS A 685 36.39 13.01 4.19
CA LYS A 685 36.05 13.31 2.79
C LYS A 685 34.75 14.09 2.58
N ASN A 686 34.25 14.80 3.59
CA ASN A 686 33.00 15.55 3.48
C ASN A 686 33.27 16.95 2.92
N THR A 687 32.29 17.51 2.22
CA THR A 687 32.29 18.92 1.81
C THR A 687 31.24 19.69 2.60
N PHE A 688 31.65 20.77 3.25
CA PHE A 688 30.81 21.69 4.00
C PHE A 688 30.81 23.06 3.32
N GLU A 689 29.77 23.35 2.55
CA GLU A 689 29.49 24.66 1.96
C GLU A 689 28.55 25.45 2.87
N VAL A 690 29.10 26.35 3.68
CA VAL A 690 28.35 26.88 4.83
C VAL A 690 28.65 28.37 5.04
N PRO A 691 27.76 29.16 5.67
CA PRO A 691 28.00 30.57 5.91
C PRO A 691 28.86 30.74 7.17
N ARG A 692 29.56 31.87 7.32
CA ARG A 692 30.42 32.15 8.49
C ARG A 692 29.71 32.33 9.85
N ASP A 693 28.41 32.06 9.92
CA ASP A 693 27.56 32.32 11.09
C ASP A 693 27.12 31.02 11.78
N PHE A 694 28.05 30.39 12.48
CA PHE A 694 27.77 29.32 13.45
C PHE A 694 27.81 29.89 14.86
N ALA A 695 26.81 29.52 15.67
CA ALA A 695 26.82 29.85 17.09
C ALA A 695 27.88 29.04 17.87
N LYS A 696 28.27 27.86 17.38
CA LYS A 696 29.28 26.97 18.01
C LYS A 696 30.40 26.63 17.04
N ALA A 697 30.18 25.63 16.18
CA ALA A 697 31.09 25.13 15.15
C ALA A 697 30.28 24.28 14.15
N ALA A 698 30.78 24.12 12.93
CA ALA A 698 30.14 23.24 11.93
C ALA A 698 30.15 21.78 12.39
N VAL A 699 31.30 21.32 12.92
CA VAL A 699 31.48 19.98 13.50
C VAL A 699 31.91 20.12 14.95
N THR A 700 31.15 19.54 15.87
CA THR A 700 31.52 19.41 17.27
C THR A 700 31.75 17.94 17.58
N VAL A 701 32.89 17.61 18.20
CA VAL A 701 33.21 16.27 18.67
C VAL A 701 33.49 16.26 20.18
N LYS A 702 33.07 15.17 20.84
CA LYS A 702 33.40 14.83 22.21
C LYS A 702 33.67 13.32 22.29
N GLY A 703 34.68 12.93 23.08
CA GLY A 703 35.05 11.53 23.32
C GLY A 703 36.44 11.18 22.76
N GLU A 704 36.72 9.88 22.61
CA GLU A 704 38.06 9.39 22.28
C GLU A 704 38.18 8.87 20.85
N GLN A 705 39.39 8.92 20.27
CA GLN A 705 39.73 8.27 18.99
C GLN A 705 38.92 8.78 17.79
N TRP A 706 38.82 10.11 17.63
CA TRP A 706 38.17 10.73 16.47
C TRP A 706 39.14 10.94 15.32
N ARG A 707 38.71 10.60 14.11
CA ARG A 707 39.41 10.92 12.85
C ARG A 707 38.63 11.95 12.05
N ILE A 708 39.20 13.13 11.85
CA ILE A 708 38.60 14.21 11.06
C ILE A 708 39.56 14.55 9.91
N LYS A 709 39.35 13.95 8.74
CA LYS A 709 40.32 14.06 7.65
C LYS A 709 39.75 14.26 6.26
N ASP A 710 40.57 14.79 5.35
CA ASP A 710 40.23 14.97 3.94
C ASP A 710 38.96 15.82 3.71
N ASN A 711 38.51 16.64 4.68
CA ASN A 711 37.28 17.41 4.53
C ASN A 711 37.57 18.76 3.86
N ILE A 712 36.59 19.25 3.10
CA ILE A 712 36.60 20.57 2.49
C ILE A 712 35.58 21.46 3.21
N PHE A 713 36.04 22.53 3.82
CA PHE A 713 35.21 23.60 4.37
C PHE A 713 35.27 24.78 3.41
N LYS A 714 34.12 25.19 2.87
CA LYS A 714 34.00 26.29 1.92
C LYS A 714 33.01 27.32 2.44
N ILE A 715 33.46 28.56 2.54
CA ILE A 715 32.64 29.67 2.99
C ILE A 715 31.86 30.24 1.80
N THR A 716 30.52 30.21 1.87
CA THR A 716 29.67 30.56 0.71
C THR A 716 28.91 31.89 0.82
N MET A 717 28.81 32.48 2.01
CA MET A 717 28.22 33.80 2.20
C MET A 717 29.05 34.65 3.16
N THR A 718 29.56 35.76 2.66
CA THR A 718 30.09 36.89 3.43
C THR A 718 28.91 37.78 3.82
N SER A 719 28.41 37.67 5.06
CA SER A 719 27.44 38.66 5.56
C SER A 719 28.13 40.03 5.69
N ARG A 720 27.39 41.13 5.88
CA ARG A 720 28.00 42.43 6.25
C ARG A 720 28.32 42.55 7.75
N SER A 721 27.88 41.60 8.58
CA SER A 721 28.04 41.60 10.04
C SER A 721 29.15 40.64 10.49
N LYS A 722 30.03 41.05 11.42
CA LYS A 722 31.07 40.18 11.99
C LYS A 722 30.45 38.89 12.56
N GLY A 723 30.86 37.74 12.05
CA GLY A 723 30.34 36.42 12.46
C GLY A 723 30.67 36.08 13.92
N LYS A 724 29.88 35.19 14.54
CA LYS A 724 30.10 34.68 15.90
C LYS A 724 30.99 33.41 15.95
N ALA A 725 31.20 32.76 14.81
CA ALA A 725 31.94 31.50 14.76
C ALA A 725 33.42 31.71 15.05
N ARG A 726 33.96 30.94 16.00
CA ARG A 726 35.39 30.95 16.34
C ARG A 726 36.19 29.89 15.57
N SER A 727 35.55 28.81 15.13
CA SER A 727 36.19 27.67 14.47
C SER A 727 35.20 26.82 13.66
N PHE A 728 35.71 26.02 12.70
CA PHE A 728 34.91 25.02 11.98
C PHE A 728 34.74 23.72 12.76
N ILE A 729 35.77 23.33 13.51
CA ILE A 729 35.81 22.14 14.34
C ILE A 729 35.93 22.56 15.80
N ALA A 730 35.05 22.02 16.64
CA ALA A 730 35.15 22.15 18.09
C ALA A 730 35.39 20.78 18.74
N VAL A 731 36.50 20.66 19.46
CA VAL A 731 36.77 19.51 20.34
C VAL A 731 36.45 19.92 21.77
N ARG A 732 35.52 19.20 22.40
CA ARG A 732 35.03 19.50 23.75
C ARG A 732 35.87 18.85 24.84
N GLN A 733 35.67 19.31 26.07
CA GLN A 733 36.32 18.79 27.28
C GLN A 733 36.24 17.26 27.38
N ASP A 734 37.26 16.68 28.01
CA ASP A 734 37.40 15.24 28.28
C ASP A 734 37.56 14.38 27.01
N SER A 735 37.97 14.98 25.90
CA SER A 735 38.26 14.27 24.64
C SER A 735 39.73 13.89 24.54
N SER A 736 40.03 12.74 23.92
CA SER A 736 41.40 12.28 23.74
C SER A 736 41.65 11.57 22.40
N PHE A 737 42.91 11.48 21.96
CA PHE A 737 43.32 10.80 20.71
C PHE A 737 42.59 11.34 19.48
N ILE A 738 42.66 12.66 19.27
CA ILE A 738 41.97 13.34 18.16
C ILE A 738 42.95 13.55 17.01
N HIS A 739 42.64 13.01 15.84
CA HIS A 739 43.44 13.15 14.64
C HIS A 739 42.71 14.01 13.59
N ILE A 740 43.27 15.19 13.29
CA ILE A 740 42.74 16.15 12.32
C ILE A 740 43.78 16.34 11.22
N ALA A 741 43.52 15.77 10.04
CA ALA A 741 44.52 15.76 8.97
C ALA A 741 43.97 16.07 7.58
N ASP A 742 44.77 16.68 6.71
CA ASP A 742 44.46 16.83 5.28
C ASP A 742 43.15 17.59 5.01
N ASN A 743 42.69 18.44 5.95
CA ASN A 743 41.49 19.26 5.75
C ASN A 743 41.84 20.55 5.01
N THR A 744 40.97 20.97 4.09
CA THR A 744 41.10 22.21 3.32
C THR A 744 40.02 23.20 3.74
N LEU A 745 40.43 24.42 4.08
CA LEU A 745 39.56 25.56 4.28
C LEU A 745 39.73 26.53 3.10
N SER A 746 38.63 26.84 2.41
CA SER A 746 38.61 27.68 1.21
C SER A 746 37.60 28.84 1.32
N GLY A 747 37.94 29.98 0.72
CA GLY A 747 37.16 31.21 0.80
C GLY A 747 37.24 31.89 2.19
N ASN A 748 38.32 31.69 2.94
CA ASN A 748 38.44 32.15 4.33
C ASN A 748 38.95 33.59 4.47
N GLU A 749 38.25 34.54 3.85
CA GLU A 749 38.61 35.97 3.88
C GLU A 749 38.43 36.64 5.26
N ASP A 750 37.77 35.96 6.21
CA ASP A 750 37.24 36.55 7.46
C ASP A 750 37.84 35.99 8.77
N ASP A 751 39.01 35.36 8.71
CA ASP A 751 39.78 34.90 9.88
C ASP A 751 39.11 33.83 10.78
N VAL A 752 38.34 32.88 10.22
CA VAL A 752 37.81 31.74 11.00
C VAL A 752 38.86 30.63 11.11
N ALA A 753 39.18 30.21 12.34
CA ALA A 753 40.14 29.13 12.55
C ALA A 753 39.60 27.76 12.15
N LEU A 754 40.49 26.78 11.93
CA LEU A 754 40.06 25.40 11.74
C LEU A 754 39.50 24.81 13.03
N LEU A 755 40.22 24.97 14.14
CA LEU A 755 39.96 24.27 15.40
C LEU A 755 39.74 25.23 16.59
N SER A 756 38.83 24.85 17.49
CA SER A 756 38.83 25.27 18.88
C SER A 756 38.83 24.04 19.78
N ALA A 757 39.68 24.02 20.81
CA ALA A 757 39.82 22.87 21.70
C ALA A 757 39.72 23.30 23.17
N GLU A 758 38.90 22.57 23.93
CA GLU A 758 38.66 22.78 25.35
C GLU A 758 39.09 21.51 26.11
N ALA A 759 40.04 21.61 27.04
CA ALA A 759 40.41 20.54 27.99
C ALA A 759 40.51 19.13 27.38
N CYS A 760 41.25 18.99 26.28
CA CYS A 760 41.48 17.72 25.59
C CYS A 760 42.96 17.27 25.67
N GLY A 761 43.17 15.97 25.48
CA GLY A 761 44.49 15.32 25.52
C GLY A 761 44.84 14.61 24.21
N VAL A 762 46.13 14.49 23.85
CA VAL A 762 46.58 13.74 22.66
C VAL A 762 45.91 14.20 21.35
N VAL A 763 46.42 15.28 20.74
CA VAL A 763 45.85 15.85 19.50
C VAL A 763 46.90 15.87 18.38
N SER A 764 46.54 15.41 17.20
CA SER A 764 47.41 15.44 16.01
C SER A 764 46.79 16.30 14.93
N LEU A 765 47.47 17.38 14.53
CA LEU A 765 47.08 18.26 13.44
C LEU A 765 48.11 18.14 12.30
N CYS A 766 47.72 17.56 11.17
CA CYS A 766 48.65 17.28 10.06
C CYS A 766 48.15 17.77 8.70
N HIS A 767 48.99 18.43 7.91
CA HIS A 767 48.72 18.76 6.50
C HIS A 767 47.39 19.52 6.25
N ASN A 768 46.89 20.26 7.23
CA ASN A 768 45.70 21.08 7.04
C ASN A 768 46.10 22.39 6.32
N VAL A 769 45.25 22.87 5.40
CA VAL A 769 45.53 24.04 4.56
C VAL A 769 44.37 25.04 4.63
N SER A 770 44.70 26.34 4.65
CA SER A 770 43.73 27.44 4.52
C SER A 770 44.25 28.48 3.52
N ASP A 771 43.34 29.01 2.68
CA ASP A 771 43.62 30.17 1.81
C ASP A 771 43.45 31.53 2.53
N GLY A 772 42.92 31.51 3.75
CA GLY A 772 42.70 32.67 4.61
C GLY A 772 43.84 33.03 5.56
N LYS A 773 43.70 34.18 6.22
CA LYS A 773 44.66 34.71 7.22
C LYS A 773 44.45 34.17 8.65
N ALA A 774 43.40 33.38 8.87
CA ALA A 774 43.08 32.81 10.18
C ALA A 774 44.20 31.94 10.77
N PRO A 775 44.30 31.84 12.11
CA PRO A 775 45.13 30.83 12.75
C PRO A 775 44.55 29.42 12.55
N LEU A 776 45.40 28.41 12.62
CA LEU A 776 45.01 27.00 12.64
C LEU A 776 44.07 26.70 13.82
N VAL A 777 44.32 27.32 14.97
CA VAL A 777 43.57 27.09 16.22
C VAL A 777 43.18 28.43 16.86
N ALA A 778 41.90 28.63 17.17
CA ALA A 778 41.37 29.90 17.71
C ALA A 778 41.47 30.02 19.24
N THR A 779 41.25 28.93 19.97
CA THR A 779 41.27 28.94 21.44
C THR A 779 41.80 27.61 21.95
N LEU A 780 42.70 27.71 22.92
CA LEU A 780 43.30 26.61 23.66
C LEU A 780 43.03 26.85 25.15
N SER A 781 42.12 26.08 25.74
CA SER A 781 41.80 26.15 27.18
C SER A 781 42.17 24.81 27.80
N PRO A 782 42.84 24.79 28.97
CA PRO A 782 44.09 24.05 29.22
C PRO A 782 44.17 22.70 28.49
N LEU A 783 45.06 22.62 27.51
CA LEU A 783 45.34 21.38 26.77
C LEU A 783 46.36 20.52 27.51
N LYS A 784 46.24 19.21 27.36
CA LYS A 784 47.29 18.27 27.75
C LYS A 784 47.97 17.65 26.53
N GLY A 785 49.30 17.59 26.52
CA GLY A 785 50.05 16.96 25.44
C GLY A 785 49.88 15.44 25.39
N PRO A 786 50.42 14.77 24.36
CA PRO A 786 51.14 15.33 23.24
C PRO A 786 50.20 16.01 22.24
N ILE A 787 50.64 17.15 21.74
CA ILE A 787 50.08 17.80 20.57
C ILE A 787 51.11 17.71 19.46
N THR A 788 50.74 17.08 18.35
CA THR A 788 51.61 16.91 17.18
C THR A 788 51.16 17.86 16.09
N LEU A 789 52.07 18.70 15.59
CA LEU A 789 51.84 19.57 14.45
C LEU A 789 52.79 19.19 13.33
N ARG A 790 52.28 18.93 12.13
CA ARG A 790 53.12 18.57 10.97
C ARG A 790 52.55 19.10 9.66
N GLY A 791 53.34 19.87 8.91
CA GLY A 791 53.02 20.25 7.52
C GLY A 791 51.72 21.05 7.32
N ASN A 792 51.20 21.72 8.34
CA ASN A 792 50.02 22.58 8.21
C ASN A 792 50.40 23.91 7.52
N SER A 793 49.55 24.42 6.64
CA SER A 793 49.74 25.68 5.91
C SER A 793 48.63 26.67 6.24
N PHE A 794 48.84 27.46 7.31
CA PHE A 794 47.95 28.53 7.77
C PHE A 794 48.76 29.81 7.98
N ALA A 795 48.38 30.91 7.31
CA ALA A 795 49.09 32.18 7.40
C ALA A 795 49.09 32.77 8.81
N GLY A 796 48.03 32.54 9.60
CA GLY A 796 47.94 32.98 11.00
C GLY A 796 48.66 32.07 12.01
N GLY A 797 49.30 30.97 11.58
CA GLY A 797 50.02 30.06 12.47
C GLY A 797 49.14 29.48 13.59
N LEU A 798 49.68 29.40 14.81
CA LEU A 798 48.91 29.08 16.03
C LEU A 798 48.52 30.36 16.75
N SER A 799 47.27 30.48 17.19
CA SER A 799 46.83 31.63 18.02
C SER A 799 47.56 31.65 19.36
N ARG A 800 48.09 32.82 19.75
CA ARG A 800 48.69 33.08 21.09
C ARG A 800 47.66 33.33 22.19
N ALA A 801 46.36 33.14 21.93
CA ALA A 801 45.29 33.58 22.83
C ALA A 801 45.09 32.66 24.06
N ALA A 802 46.01 32.81 25.03
CA ALA A 802 45.91 32.71 26.51
C ALA A 802 47.18 32.03 27.09
N PRO A 803 47.77 32.55 28.18
CA PRO A 803 48.94 31.96 28.83
C PRO A 803 48.53 30.65 29.53
N GLY A 804 48.77 29.53 28.88
CA GLY A 804 48.71 28.19 29.47
C GLY A 804 50.09 27.53 29.42
N GLU A 805 50.37 26.61 30.34
CA GLU A 805 51.61 25.81 30.31
C GLU A 805 51.78 25.11 28.95
N GLU A 806 53.00 25.09 28.41
CA GLU A 806 53.37 24.35 27.19
C GLU A 806 52.78 22.92 27.23
N PRO A 807 51.88 22.53 26.30
CA PRO A 807 51.18 21.26 26.35
C PRO A 807 52.12 20.05 26.32
N ASN A 808 53.24 20.16 25.61
CA ASN A 808 54.21 19.07 25.43
C ASN A 808 55.30 19.05 26.50
N ARG A 809 54.99 19.52 27.73
CA ARG A 809 55.88 19.45 28.89
C ARG A 809 55.51 18.25 29.76
N ALA A 810 56.49 17.61 30.40
CA ALA A 810 56.30 16.37 31.15
C ALA A 810 55.18 16.42 32.22
N ALA A 811 55.03 17.58 32.89
CA ALA A 811 54.00 17.79 33.92
C ALA A 811 52.59 18.01 33.34
N ASN A 812 52.48 18.32 32.04
CA ASN A 812 51.24 18.69 31.38
C ASN A 812 50.81 17.68 30.28
N LEU A 813 51.38 16.47 30.28
CA LEU A 813 50.94 15.39 29.39
C LEU A 813 49.62 14.77 29.86
N ALA A 814 48.84 14.29 28.90
CA ALA A 814 47.57 13.62 29.13
C ALA A 814 47.82 12.28 29.85
N PRO A 815 47.07 11.96 30.92
CA PRO A 815 47.26 10.70 31.65
C PRO A 815 47.07 9.45 30.79
N GLN A 816 46.31 9.53 29.69
CA GLN A 816 46.11 8.41 28.78
C GLN A 816 47.32 8.16 27.86
N PHE A 817 48.25 9.10 27.75
CA PHE A 817 49.42 8.96 26.90
C PHE A 817 50.46 8.04 27.54
N LYS A 818 50.79 6.95 26.85
CA LYS A 818 51.81 5.98 27.27
C LYS A 818 53.02 6.09 26.35
N PRO A 819 54.04 6.87 26.72
CA PRO A 819 55.22 7.05 25.88
C PRO A 819 56.10 5.81 25.85
N LEU A 820 56.79 5.58 24.72
CA LEU A 820 57.85 4.58 24.62
C LEU A 820 59.22 5.20 24.91
N PRO A 821 60.19 4.46 25.51
CA PRO A 821 61.57 4.93 25.60
C PRO A 821 62.12 5.32 24.21
N GLY A 822 62.67 6.53 24.11
CA GLY A 822 63.14 7.15 22.88
C GLY A 822 62.15 8.11 22.20
N GLU A 823 60.88 8.13 22.61
CA GLU A 823 59.86 8.99 22.01
C GLU A 823 60.10 10.47 22.34
N ARG A 824 60.11 11.33 21.31
CA ARG A 824 60.38 12.77 21.40
C ARG A 824 59.11 13.57 21.16
N LEU A 825 58.85 14.55 22.03
CA LEU A 825 57.79 15.54 21.89
C LEU A 825 58.41 16.93 21.81
N TYR A 826 58.12 17.65 20.74
CA TYR A 826 58.60 19.02 20.53
C TYR A 826 57.67 20.02 21.21
N TYR A 827 58.21 21.08 21.79
CA TYR A 827 57.40 22.18 22.31
C TYR A 827 56.70 22.92 21.16
N LEU A 828 55.44 23.34 21.36
CA LEU A 828 54.64 24.02 20.33
C LEU A 828 55.07 25.49 20.14
N LEU A 829 55.43 26.15 21.25
CA LEU A 829 55.89 27.53 21.29
C LEU A 829 57.13 27.61 22.20
N PRO A 830 58.27 27.05 21.77
CA PRO A 830 59.46 27.05 22.62
C PRO A 830 60.02 28.45 22.81
N ASP A 831 60.57 28.72 24.00
CA ASP A 831 61.20 30.00 24.32
C ASP A 831 62.46 30.23 23.47
N ALA A 832 62.73 31.50 23.13
CA ALA A 832 63.99 31.88 22.49
C ALA A 832 65.18 31.52 23.40
N GLY A 833 66.18 30.81 22.88
CA GLY A 833 67.28 30.27 23.69
C GLY A 833 66.93 28.99 24.49
N GLY A 834 65.70 28.51 24.39
CA GLY A 834 65.18 27.37 25.16
C GLY A 834 65.51 25.99 24.57
N LYS A 835 64.84 24.95 25.10
CA LYS A 835 64.94 23.57 24.62
C LYS A 835 63.97 23.29 23.47
N GLU A 836 64.29 22.30 22.65
CA GLU A 836 63.42 21.89 21.53
C GLU A 836 62.20 21.09 22.01
N GLY A 837 62.32 20.37 23.12
CA GLY A 837 61.24 19.53 23.65
C GLY A 837 61.68 18.55 24.72
N ILE A 838 60.91 17.47 24.92
CA ILE A 838 61.17 16.38 25.87
C ILE A 838 61.29 15.02 25.17
N VAL A 839 62.14 14.14 25.71
CA VAL A 839 62.34 12.76 25.27
C VAL A 839 62.10 11.80 26.43
N MET A 840 61.37 10.71 26.17
CA MET A 840 61.16 9.66 27.17
C MET A 840 62.41 8.78 27.27
N THR A 841 62.99 8.66 28.46
CA THR A 841 64.12 7.75 28.72
C THR A 841 63.68 6.62 29.64
N THR A 842 64.56 5.63 29.88
CA THR A 842 64.31 4.59 30.90
C THR A 842 64.18 5.16 32.32
N GLN A 843 64.62 6.40 32.55
CA GLN A 843 64.51 7.13 33.82
C GLN A 843 63.36 8.17 33.83
N GLY A 844 62.52 8.20 32.79
CA GLY A 844 61.45 9.19 32.62
C GLY A 844 61.79 10.31 31.64
N TRP A 845 60.99 11.38 31.64
CA TRP A 845 61.11 12.51 30.71
C TRP A 845 62.35 13.36 30.97
N ARG A 846 63.10 13.68 29.90
CA ARG A 846 64.24 14.61 29.91
C ARG A 846 64.07 15.65 28.80
N GLU A 847 64.47 16.90 29.01
CA GLU A 847 64.49 17.89 27.94
C GLU A 847 65.63 17.61 26.94
N PHE A 848 65.45 17.96 25.66
CA PHE A 848 66.45 17.80 24.60
C PHE A 848 66.54 19.03 23.68
N GLY A 849 67.62 19.09 22.90
CA GLY A 849 67.82 20.13 21.88
C GLY A 849 68.17 21.51 22.43
N ALA A 850 68.35 22.48 21.53
CA ALA A 850 68.57 23.88 21.87
C ALA A 850 68.11 24.80 20.72
N ILE A 851 67.38 25.86 21.05
CA ILE A 851 66.92 26.87 20.10
C ILE A 851 67.86 28.07 20.15
N SER A 852 68.30 28.57 18.99
CA SER A 852 69.15 29.76 18.93
C SER A 852 68.40 30.99 19.46
N ALA A 853 69.09 31.84 20.25
CA ALA A 853 68.52 33.05 20.83
C ALA A 853 68.18 34.16 19.81
N ASN A 854 68.57 34.01 18.54
CA ASN A 854 68.39 35.01 17.49
C ASN A 854 67.40 34.50 16.42
N THR A 855 66.11 34.88 16.56
CA THR A 855 65.14 35.35 15.54
C THR A 855 63.71 35.19 16.05
#